data_AF-A0A2M8TIZ2-F1
#
_entry.id   AF-A0A2M8TIZ2-F1
#
_cell.length_a   1.000
_cell.length_b   1.000
_cell.length_c   1.000
_cell.angle_alpha   90.00
_cell.angle_beta   90.00
_cell.angle_gamma   90.00
#
_symmetry.space_group_name_H-M   'P 1'
#
loop_
_entity.id
_entity.type
_entity.pdbx_description
1 polymer ?
#
loop_
_entity_poly.entity_id
_entity_poly.type
_entity_poly.pdbx_seq_one_letter_code
_entity_poly.pdbx_strand_id
1 'polypeptide(L)'
;MKLIFRDGEENYQIIEEFQARENSIFKDQYVVADKVFNDLMKKDNSRKYCNVLAFCGDRGSGKTSCMMSFIKQRVDVDNSNCFSLPVIDPSFFDENHNIVELVIGQMYAEVQDQKGANNNYNSDVRDDLIILFNSVMIYLKYLAKPDQKENYYDGLQELEALSVGLKLQQEIQQLFGKFLEYVNKETIVITIDDLDLNINGAYIMAEHVRKYLTNEKSIILLSVKIEQLIDAVDITIQREQNGKSLESYEMAVKYVTKLIPVSSRVNMPGLEEYCNKELSYMFKNDDQKLNEDYHSVKEAVTHSIFWKTGYLFYNSKGRSSLIVPSTLRSLRQLLHMLHGMSLRDKTKPEEHKQNQRQFKRYFFNTWVQQLDINVRRIAQRIANLSSDTSFNKSVLANLSTLSILRENDKFRSLLDPANYSYNVSLGDVMNVLEYLSQNENDKQLQMLVFFIRSVYSIKLYESYDYVTEDINKNLYPENENAVGEIYSSDAIFEHTNNIQRVVNGQYFNFALNSILPPQLVEGAEPQSRDRRLINGDELIKSIKELGSNRKPEEEVYQSKFRLMEFFMLTVSHLVNIKKRTDNWDAKSNSAIPSYMMPFNSGAKNMVFDILAPFYNLLNTRATYSRFDSHFCPKADDVTIYDFASQQEWSLLNSIQRKNGRNVNDYDDEKHASLSDIVIRNVEVLSALMELIRVNRFKGFSPLNVKCIEEFYDSIRNSRMRTYPRSHDERPYEISFSFLSAFRDLLKKCNQDDFDNIYGRQLTVKNIVEDLFPSPSYAQSTILNTLSKALKDVYKKRSRQEWKQLFPEDQRHKRDHIIEIINQIQRN
;
A
#
# COMPACT_ATOMS: atom_id res chain seq x y z
N MET A 1 23.69 -18.05 4.36
CA MET A 1 23.81 -17.36 5.67
C MET A 1 22.41 -17.30 6.26
N LYS A 2 22.22 -17.85 7.46
CA LYS A 2 20.92 -17.91 8.16
C LYS A 2 20.95 -16.95 9.35
N LEU A 3 20.02 -16.01 9.39
CA LEU A 3 19.87 -15.05 10.49
C LEU A 3 19.16 -15.71 11.67
N ILE A 4 19.54 -15.33 12.88
CA ILE A 4 18.95 -15.88 14.11
C ILE A 4 18.39 -14.75 14.94
N PHE A 5 17.07 -14.70 15.09
CA PHE A 5 16.39 -13.78 15.98
C PHE A 5 15.88 -14.53 17.20
N ARG A 6 16.16 -13.98 18.39
CA ARG A 6 15.69 -14.52 19.66
C ARG A 6 14.56 -13.66 20.18
N ASP A 7 13.52 -14.34 20.65
CA ASP A 7 12.42 -13.74 21.39
C ASP A 7 12.91 -13.16 22.74
N GLY A 8 12.44 -11.96 23.09
CA GLY A 8 12.83 -11.22 24.29
C GLY A 8 14.06 -10.33 24.13
N GLU A 9 14.68 -10.27 22.95
CA GLU A 9 15.89 -9.48 22.66
C GLU A 9 15.62 -8.27 21.72
N GLU A 10 14.37 -7.94 21.44
CA GLU A 10 13.88 -6.93 20.49
C GLU A 10 14.16 -5.48 20.89
N ASN A 11 14.23 -5.21 22.21
CA ASN A 11 14.49 -3.87 22.74
C ASN A 11 15.91 -3.67 23.29
N TYR A 12 16.71 -4.74 23.31
CA TYR A 12 18.06 -4.69 23.88
C TYR A 12 19.12 -4.55 22.79
N GLN A 13 20.24 -3.98 23.20
CA GLN A 13 21.45 -4.02 22.40
C GLN A 13 22.00 -5.45 22.37
N ILE A 14 22.18 -6.01 21.17
CA ILE A 14 22.93 -7.25 21.01
C ILE A 14 24.42 -6.91 20.87
N ILE A 15 25.24 -7.54 21.70
CA ILE A 15 26.70 -7.48 21.60
C ILE A 15 27.18 -8.89 21.23
N GLU A 16 27.66 -9.04 19.99
CA GLU A 16 28.08 -10.32 19.41
C GLU A 16 29.54 -10.64 19.74
N GLU A 17 29.82 -11.88 20.11
CA GLU A 17 31.18 -12.40 20.29
C GLU A 17 31.90 -12.64 18.95
N PHE A 18 33.23 -12.77 18.99
CA PHE A 18 34.04 -12.98 17.78
C PHE A 18 33.60 -14.19 16.95
N GLN A 19 33.15 -15.29 17.59
CA GLN A 19 32.71 -16.48 16.85
C GLN A 19 31.42 -16.26 16.04
N ALA A 20 30.59 -15.27 16.41
CA ALA A 20 29.32 -14.98 15.74
C ALA A 20 29.50 -14.14 14.46
N ARG A 21 30.68 -13.55 14.25
CA ARG A 21 30.98 -12.56 13.22
C ARG A 21 30.65 -13.01 11.80
N GLU A 22 30.96 -14.26 11.45
CA GLU A 22 30.73 -14.81 10.11
C GLU A 22 29.25 -15.01 9.77
N ASN A 23 28.40 -15.19 10.78
CA ASN A 23 26.96 -15.38 10.62
C ASN A 23 26.15 -14.15 11.06
N SER A 24 26.82 -13.04 11.36
CA SER A 24 26.21 -11.79 11.79
C SER A 24 25.54 -11.07 10.62
N ILE A 25 24.43 -10.40 10.91
CA ILE A 25 23.79 -9.46 9.97
C ILE A 25 24.73 -8.30 9.58
N PHE A 26 25.71 -7.98 10.45
CA PHE A 26 26.68 -6.90 10.28
C PHE A 26 28.03 -7.37 9.71
N LYS A 27 28.12 -8.59 9.17
CA LYS A 27 29.38 -9.17 8.65
C LYS A 27 30.14 -8.19 7.76
N ASP A 28 29.48 -7.63 6.74
CA ASP A 28 30.12 -6.74 5.78
C ASP A 28 30.53 -5.41 6.44
N GLN A 29 29.72 -4.91 7.37
CA GLN A 29 30.02 -3.73 8.18
C GLN A 29 31.28 -3.95 9.04
N TYR A 30 31.45 -5.13 9.63
CA TYR A 30 32.65 -5.45 10.39
C TYR A 30 33.90 -5.50 9.50
N VAL A 31 33.80 -5.97 8.26
CA VAL A 31 34.93 -5.97 7.32
C VAL A 31 35.36 -4.54 6.99
N VAL A 32 34.40 -3.64 6.75
CA VAL A 32 34.68 -2.23 6.52
C VAL A 32 35.27 -1.57 7.77
N ALA A 33 34.70 -1.83 8.94
CA ALA A 33 35.18 -1.29 10.21
C ALA A 33 36.64 -1.70 10.48
N ASP A 34 36.99 -2.98 10.28
CA ASP A 34 38.37 -3.47 10.41
C ASP A 34 39.33 -2.75 9.47
N LYS A 35 38.94 -2.55 8.21
CA LYS A 35 39.77 -1.86 7.23
C LYS A 35 40.07 -0.43 7.68
N VAL A 36 39.03 0.31 8.07
CA VAL A 36 39.19 1.70 8.53
C VAL A 36 40.01 1.76 9.83
N PHE A 37 39.71 0.89 10.78
CA PHE A 37 40.41 0.85 12.07
C PHE A 37 41.90 0.53 11.89
N ASN A 38 42.24 -0.47 11.07
CA ASN A 38 43.63 -0.82 10.78
C ASN A 38 44.38 0.31 10.04
N ASP A 39 43.69 1.05 9.16
CA ASP A 39 44.27 2.21 8.49
C ASP A 39 44.55 3.36 9.47
N LEU A 40 43.66 3.59 10.45
CA LEU A 40 43.86 4.56 11.51
C LEU A 40 45.04 4.16 12.44
N MET A 41 45.17 2.87 12.75
CA MET A 41 46.28 2.35 13.56
C MET A 41 47.65 2.47 12.87
N LYS A 42 47.72 2.41 11.53
CA LYS A 42 48.98 2.48 10.77
C LYS A 42 49.50 3.89 10.50
N LYS A 43 48.63 4.91 10.53
CA LYS A 43 48.93 6.26 10.00
C LYS A 43 48.88 7.33 11.09
N ASP A 44 49.88 7.34 11.97
CA ASP A 44 49.98 8.29 13.11
C ASP A 44 49.80 9.75 12.70
N ASN A 45 50.47 10.19 11.62
CA ASN A 45 50.35 11.56 11.16
C ASN A 45 48.99 11.89 10.51
N SER A 46 48.25 10.92 9.95
CA SER A 46 46.92 11.21 9.40
C SER A 46 45.84 11.30 10.48
N ARG A 47 46.05 10.67 11.64
CA ARG A 47 45.14 10.77 12.80
C ARG A 47 45.01 12.20 13.33
N LYS A 48 46.01 13.07 13.08
CA LYS A 48 45.93 14.51 13.36
C LYS A 48 44.84 15.25 12.57
N TYR A 49 44.39 14.67 11.46
CA TYR A 49 43.39 15.28 10.58
C TYR A 49 42.04 14.57 10.63
N CYS A 50 42.03 13.25 10.87
CA CYS A 50 40.82 12.47 11.07
C CYS A 50 41.17 11.19 11.84
N ASN A 51 40.58 11.01 13.03
CA ASN A 51 40.71 9.81 13.86
C ASN A 51 39.35 9.14 14.13
N VAL A 52 38.32 9.50 13.37
CA VAL A 52 36.95 9.02 13.51
C VAL A 52 36.72 7.76 12.67
N LEU A 53 36.00 6.80 13.24
CA LEU A 53 35.32 5.69 12.57
C LEU A 53 33.83 5.75 12.95
N ALA A 54 32.97 6.01 11.96
CA ALA A 54 31.56 6.28 12.19
C ALA A 54 30.66 5.12 11.74
N PHE A 55 29.76 4.66 12.61
CA PHE A 55 28.67 3.73 12.29
C PHE A 55 27.43 4.54 11.92
N CYS A 56 27.06 4.54 10.64
CA CYS A 56 26.06 5.44 10.08
C CYS A 56 24.76 4.71 9.72
N GLY A 57 23.60 5.25 10.09
CA GLY A 57 22.31 4.67 9.73
C GLY A 57 21.11 5.27 10.45
N ASP A 58 19.91 4.87 10.03
CA ASP A 58 18.65 5.33 10.63
C ASP A 58 18.48 4.85 12.08
N ARG A 59 17.53 5.45 12.82
CA ARG A 59 17.17 5.00 14.16
C ARG A 59 16.64 3.56 14.11
N GLY A 60 17.20 2.67 14.92
CA GLY A 60 16.83 1.25 14.94
C GLY A 60 17.46 0.39 13.84
N SER A 61 18.42 0.91 13.07
CA SER A 61 19.20 0.15 12.07
C SER A 61 20.27 -0.76 12.67
N GLY A 62 20.57 -0.63 13.97
CA GLY A 62 21.55 -1.46 14.68
C GLY A 62 22.93 -0.84 14.90
N LYS A 63 23.10 0.48 14.68
CA LYS A 63 24.37 1.20 14.84
C LYS A 63 25.10 0.87 16.16
N THR A 64 24.42 1.09 17.29
CA THR A 64 24.91 0.84 18.65
C THR A 64 25.33 -0.62 18.86
N SER A 65 24.50 -1.57 18.41
CA SER A 65 24.82 -3.01 18.49
C SER A 65 26.03 -3.39 17.66
N CYS A 66 26.12 -2.90 16.41
CA CYS A 66 27.26 -3.13 15.53
C CYS A 66 28.55 -2.54 16.12
N MET A 67 28.51 -1.28 16.58
CA MET A 67 29.66 -0.58 17.16
C MET A 67 30.20 -1.29 18.41
N MET A 68 29.34 -1.65 19.36
CA MET A 68 29.77 -2.32 20.58
C MET A 68 30.22 -3.75 20.36
N SER A 69 29.60 -4.46 19.42
CA SER A 69 30.09 -5.78 19.01
C SER A 69 31.49 -5.67 18.41
N PHE A 70 31.74 -4.66 17.57
CA PHE A 70 33.06 -4.42 16.99
C PHE A 70 34.12 -4.13 18.07
N ILE A 71 33.78 -3.29 19.07
CA ILE A 71 34.66 -3.01 20.22
C ILE A 71 35.01 -4.30 20.95
N LYS A 72 33.99 -5.08 21.33
CA LYS A 72 34.19 -6.34 22.05
C LYS A 72 35.02 -7.34 21.25
N GLN A 73 34.77 -7.46 19.94
CA GLN A 73 35.45 -8.42 19.07
C GLN A 73 36.90 -8.06 18.76
N ARG A 74 37.24 -6.77 18.73
CA ARG A 74 38.54 -6.30 18.23
C ARG A 74 39.38 -5.59 19.28
N VAL A 75 38.76 -4.70 20.06
CA VAL A 75 39.46 -3.91 21.08
C VAL A 75 39.72 -4.76 22.32
N ASP A 76 38.73 -5.53 22.76
CA ASP A 76 38.84 -6.34 24.00
C ASP A 76 39.54 -7.68 23.80
N VAL A 77 39.38 -8.32 22.64
CA VAL A 77 39.92 -9.67 22.36
C VAL A 77 41.33 -9.64 21.76
N ASP A 78 41.66 -8.62 20.97
CA ASP A 78 42.68 -8.74 19.93
C ASP A 78 43.84 -7.73 20.08
N ASN A 79 43.75 -6.73 20.97
CA ASN A 79 44.73 -5.65 21.08
C ASN A 79 45.28 -5.43 22.49
N SER A 80 46.47 -5.98 22.73
CA SER A 80 47.35 -5.59 23.84
C SER A 80 47.68 -4.09 23.88
N ASN A 81 47.46 -3.34 22.79
CA ASN A 81 47.94 -1.95 22.64
C ASN A 81 46.84 -0.88 22.67
N CYS A 82 45.55 -1.24 22.74
CA CYS A 82 44.46 -0.27 22.85
C CYS A 82 43.88 -0.21 24.27
N PHE A 83 43.43 0.96 24.69
CA PHE A 83 42.64 1.18 25.90
C PHE A 83 41.25 1.68 25.53
N SER A 84 40.18 0.93 25.80
CA SER A 84 38.82 1.38 25.54
C SER A 84 38.25 2.12 26.74
N LEU A 85 37.75 3.34 26.52
CA LEU A 85 36.95 4.02 27.53
C LEU A 85 35.50 3.50 27.52
N PRO A 86 34.78 3.63 28.66
CA PRO A 86 33.35 3.36 28.70
C PRO A 86 32.58 4.20 27.67
N VAL A 87 31.50 3.65 27.12
CA VAL A 87 30.66 4.35 26.14
C VAL A 87 30.14 5.66 26.74
N ILE A 88 30.30 6.74 25.98
CA ILE A 88 29.74 8.03 26.33
C ILE A 88 28.36 8.13 25.68
N ASP A 89 27.34 8.33 26.53
CA ASP A 89 25.99 8.68 26.09
C ASP A 89 25.86 10.22 26.02
N PRO A 90 25.58 10.79 24.84
CA PRO A 90 25.29 12.21 24.63
C PRO A 90 24.17 12.78 25.47
N SER A 91 23.34 11.95 26.09
CA SER A 91 22.32 12.39 27.05
C SER A 91 22.92 13.01 28.32
N PHE A 92 24.16 12.66 28.69
CA PHE A 92 24.88 13.27 29.82
C PHE A 92 25.40 14.68 29.53
N PHE A 93 25.19 15.19 28.32
CA PHE A 93 25.53 16.55 27.98
C PHE A 93 24.43 17.50 28.39
N ASP A 94 24.72 18.31 29.39
CA ASP A 94 23.88 19.38 29.87
C ASP A 94 24.57 20.73 29.67
N GLU A 95 24.03 21.79 30.27
CA GLU A 95 24.62 23.13 30.17
C GLU A 95 25.98 23.27 30.87
N ASN A 96 26.38 22.27 31.68
CA ASN A 96 27.54 22.33 32.55
C ASN A 96 28.65 21.32 32.17
N HIS A 97 28.33 20.26 31.42
CA HIS A 97 29.28 19.19 31.08
C HIS A 97 29.38 18.96 29.57
N ASN A 98 30.61 18.99 29.04
CA ASN A 98 30.91 18.77 27.63
C ASN A 98 31.64 17.44 27.36
N ILE A 99 31.76 17.05 26.08
CA ILE A 99 32.33 15.72 25.68
C ILE A 99 33.74 15.53 26.22
N VAL A 100 34.53 16.61 26.24
CA VAL A 100 35.93 16.58 26.63
C VAL A 100 36.03 16.33 28.13
N GLU A 101 35.18 16.98 28.93
CA GLU A 101 35.06 16.74 30.38
C GLU A 101 34.64 15.30 30.69
N LEU A 102 33.71 14.73 29.93
CA LEU A 102 33.30 13.33 30.12
C LEU A 102 34.45 12.35 29.82
N VAL A 103 35.19 12.55 28.73
CA VAL A 103 36.37 11.73 28.38
C VAL A 103 37.43 11.82 29.48
N ILE A 104 37.76 13.03 29.92
CA ILE A 104 38.78 13.25 30.95
C ILE A 104 38.32 12.69 32.30
N GLY A 105 37.05 12.86 32.65
CA GLY A 105 36.44 12.30 33.85
C GLY A 105 36.51 10.77 33.87
N GLN A 106 36.25 10.10 32.74
CA GLN A 106 36.41 8.65 32.61
C GLN A 106 37.87 8.21 32.76
N MET A 107 38.82 8.93 32.15
CA MET A 107 40.25 8.65 32.31
C MET A 107 40.69 8.84 33.77
N TYR A 108 40.21 9.90 34.43
CA TYR A 108 40.53 10.17 35.84
C TYR A 108 39.94 9.09 36.76
N ALA A 109 38.71 8.64 36.50
CA ALA A 109 38.08 7.56 37.24
C ALA A 109 38.91 6.26 37.17
N GLU A 110 39.49 5.93 36.02
CA GLU A 110 40.39 4.79 35.86
C GLU A 110 41.66 4.91 36.72
N VAL A 111 42.21 6.12 36.86
CA VAL A 111 43.40 6.39 37.71
C VAL A 111 43.07 6.37 39.20
N GLN A 112 41.80 6.58 39.56
CA GLN A 112 41.30 6.51 40.93
C GLN A 112 40.87 5.09 41.33
N ASP A 113 40.38 4.27 40.40
CA ASP A 113 39.93 2.91 40.68
C ASP A 113 41.12 2.04 41.18
N GLN A 114 40.95 1.37 42.31
CA GLN A 114 42.01 0.56 42.94
C GLN A 114 42.33 -0.72 42.15
N LYS A 115 41.59 -1.00 41.07
CA LYS A 115 41.88 -2.10 40.13
C LYS A 115 43.23 -1.99 39.42
N GLY A 116 43.83 -0.80 39.37
CA GLY A 116 45.18 -0.59 38.82
C GLY A 116 46.27 -1.46 39.48
N ALA A 117 46.07 -1.88 40.73
CA ALA A 117 46.98 -2.80 41.43
C ALA A 117 46.98 -4.24 40.84
N ASN A 118 45.89 -4.66 40.18
CA ASN A 118 45.80 -5.97 39.53
C ASN A 118 46.14 -5.94 38.02
N ASN A 119 46.21 -4.76 37.40
CA ASN A 119 46.36 -4.59 35.94
C ASN A 119 47.78 -4.19 35.49
N ASN A 120 48.78 -4.21 36.40
CA ASN A 120 50.19 -3.94 36.08
C ASN A 120 50.43 -2.56 35.42
N TYR A 121 49.74 -1.52 35.90
CA TYR A 121 49.89 -0.14 35.45
C TYR A 121 51.21 0.49 35.94
N ASN A 122 51.75 1.45 35.17
CA ASN A 122 52.99 2.15 35.52
C ASN A 122 52.73 3.25 36.56
N SER A 123 52.93 2.93 37.84
CA SER A 123 52.70 3.88 38.94
C SER A 123 53.61 5.10 38.94
N ASP A 124 54.78 5.04 38.28
CA ASP A 124 55.82 6.07 38.37
C ASP A 124 55.40 7.37 37.68
N VAL A 125 54.46 7.30 36.74
CA VAL A 125 53.93 8.46 36.01
C VAL A 125 52.63 9.02 36.62
N ARG A 126 52.16 8.46 37.74
CA ARG A 126 50.87 8.84 38.33
C ARG A 126 50.83 10.29 38.80
N ASP A 127 51.88 10.77 39.46
CA ASP A 127 51.91 12.13 40.01
C ASP A 127 51.94 13.17 38.89
N ASP A 128 52.75 12.95 37.85
CA ASP A 128 52.77 13.76 36.62
C ASP A 128 51.40 13.80 35.93
N LEU A 129 50.73 12.64 35.90
CA LEU A 129 49.41 12.50 35.30
C LEU A 129 48.35 13.31 36.08
N ILE A 130 48.40 13.30 37.41
CA ILE A 130 47.51 14.11 38.26
C ILE A 130 47.74 15.61 38.04
N ILE A 131 49.00 16.04 37.86
CA ILE A 131 49.33 17.44 37.52
C ILE A 131 48.71 17.82 36.17
N LEU A 132 48.82 16.96 35.16
CA LEU A 132 48.22 17.19 33.83
C LEU A 132 46.69 17.22 33.89
N PHE A 133 46.04 16.35 34.67
CA PHE A 133 44.59 16.40 34.89
C PHE A 133 44.18 17.76 35.46
N ASN A 134 44.89 18.27 36.47
CA ASN A 134 44.58 19.57 37.06
C ASN A 134 44.80 20.72 36.04
N SER A 135 45.89 20.68 35.28
CA SER A 135 46.18 21.64 34.20
C SER A 135 45.03 21.69 33.18
N VAL A 136 44.63 20.53 32.65
CA VAL A 136 43.54 20.44 31.67
C VAL A 136 42.21 20.90 32.26
N MET A 137 41.90 20.54 33.51
CA MET A 137 40.68 20.99 34.18
C MET A 137 40.62 22.50 34.40
N ILE A 138 41.77 23.16 34.64
CA ILE A 138 41.85 24.62 34.67
C ILE A 138 41.52 25.18 33.28
N TYR A 139 42.11 24.63 32.22
CA TYR A 139 41.85 25.09 30.85
C TYR A 139 40.41 24.86 30.37
N LEU A 140 39.76 23.79 30.83
CA LEU A 140 38.35 23.50 30.51
C LEU A 140 37.39 24.52 31.11
N LYS A 141 37.68 25.08 32.29
CA LYS A 141 36.85 26.15 32.90
C LYS A 141 36.72 27.40 32.01
N TYR A 142 37.67 27.63 31.10
CA TYR A 142 37.59 28.74 30.15
C TYR A 142 36.63 28.48 28.97
N LEU A 143 36.25 27.22 28.73
CA LEU A 143 35.22 26.84 27.76
C LEU A 143 33.78 27.04 28.29
N ALA A 144 33.62 27.37 29.58
CA ALA A 144 32.31 27.66 30.20
C ALA A 144 31.66 28.95 29.66
N LYS A 145 30.34 29.10 29.86
CA LYS A 145 29.54 30.23 29.35
C LYS A 145 30.00 31.59 29.95
N PRO A 146 29.81 32.73 29.24
CA PRO A 146 30.27 34.06 29.65
C PRO A 146 29.81 34.52 31.05
N ASP A 147 28.59 34.16 31.43
CA ASP A 147 27.95 34.43 32.73
C ASP A 147 28.60 33.69 33.91
N GLN A 148 29.27 32.56 33.64
CA GLN A 148 30.10 31.88 34.63
C GLN A 148 31.52 32.45 34.67
N LYS A 149 31.96 33.18 33.63
CA LYS A 149 33.32 33.75 33.55
C LYS A 149 33.54 34.83 34.61
N GLU A 150 32.56 35.70 34.85
CA GLU A 150 32.69 36.81 35.82
C GLU A 150 33.00 36.36 37.27
N ASN A 151 32.67 35.12 37.65
CA ASN A 151 32.89 34.60 39.01
C ASN A 151 34.28 33.98 39.24
N TYR A 152 35.09 33.78 38.19
CA TYR A 152 36.34 33.02 38.29
C TYR A 152 37.63 33.81 37.95
N TYR A 153 37.56 35.09 37.57
CA TYR A 153 38.71 35.77 36.93
C TYR A 153 39.24 37.07 37.57
N ASP A 154 40.58 37.19 37.57
CA ASP A 154 41.36 38.46 37.59
C ASP A 154 41.89 38.77 36.16
N GLY A 155 42.25 40.02 35.86
CA GLY A 155 42.59 40.50 34.50
C GLY A 155 43.79 39.80 33.82
N LEU A 156 44.68 39.15 34.59
CA LEU A 156 45.73 38.28 34.05
C LEU A 156 45.19 36.94 33.55
N GLN A 157 44.14 36.41 34.18
CA GLN A 157 43.50 35.16 33.76
C GLN A 157 42.65 35.34 32.50
N GLU A 158 42.16 36.55 32.21
CA GLU A 158 41.54 36.88 30.90
C GLU A 158 42.56 36.89 29.74
N LEU A 159 43.79 37.36 30.00
CA LEU A 159 44.88 37.27 29.02
C LEU A 159 45.32 35.83 28.78
N GLU A 160 45.32 34.99 29.83
CA GLU A 160 45.51 33.55 29.67
C GLU A 160 44.36 32.92 28.89
N ALA A 161 43.10 33.29 29.17
CA ALA A 161 41.88 32.83 28.49
C ALA A 161 41.95 33.00 26.96
N LEU A 162 42.51 34.12 26.48
CA LEU A 162 42.72 34.40 25.06
C LEU A 162 43.72 33.45 24.37
N SER A 163 44.61 32.81 25.15
CA SER A 163 45.60 31.82 24.66
C SER A 163 45.15 30.35 24.80
N VAL A 164 43.97 30.09 25.38
CA VAL A 164 43.54 28.76 25.85
C VAL A 164 43.25 27.77 24.74
N GLY A 165 42.71 28.18 23.60
CA GLY A 165 42.27 27.22 22.56
C GLY A 165 43.39 26.32 22.04
N LEU A 166 44.58 26.88 21.79
CA LEU A 166 45.75 26.12 21.31
C LEU A 166 46.48 25.39 22.44
N LYS A 167 46.54 25.99 23.64
CA LYS A 167 47.15 25.37 24.82
C LYS A 167 46.36 24.15 25.28
N LEU A 168 45.03 24.25 25.34
CA LEU A 168 44.15 23.15 25.76
C LEU A 168 44.32 21.91 24.87
N GLN A 169 44.41 22.08 23.55
CA GLN A 169 44.65 20.95 22.65
C GLN A 169 46.00 20.27 22.92
N GLN A 170 47.05 21.06 23.17
CA GLN A 170 48.39 20.55 23.49
C GLN A 170 48.42 19.81 24.84
N GLU A 171 47.77 20.36 25.86
CA GLU A 171 47.67 19.75 27.19
C GLU A 171 46.87 18.44 27.14
N ILE A 172 45.76 18.39 26.39
CA ILE A 172 45.01 17.14 26.17
C ILE A 172 45.87 16.10 25.47
N GLN A 173 46.70 16.51 24.50
CA GLN A 173 47.62 15.58 23.82
C GLN A 173 48.69 15.02 24.77
N GLN A 174 49.25 15.85 25.64
CA GLN A 174 50.18 15.40 26.68
C GLN A 174 49.49 14.48 27.69
N LEU A 175 48.29 14.84 28.14
CA LEU A 175 47.47 14.04 29.04
C LEU A 175 47.17 12.65 28.46
N PHE A 176 46.76 12.56 27.18
CA PHE A 176 46.51 11.28 26.52
C PHE A 176 47.77 10.43 26.44
N GLY A 177 48.92 11.04 26.10
CA GLY A 177 50.21 10.34 26.06
C GLY A 177 50.62 9.77 27.41
N LYS A 178 50.56 10.59 28.47
CA LYS A 178 50.91 10.16 29.83
C LYS A 178 49.92 9.16 30.42
N PHE A 179 48.64 9.30 30.12
CA PHE A 179 47.63 8.33 30.52
C PHE A 179 47.89 6.96 29.88
N LEU A 180 48.23 6.94 28.58
CA LEU A 180 48.59 5.71 27.87
C LEU A 180 49.86 5.05 28.42
N GLU A 181 50.85 5.86 28.82
CA GLU A 181 52.05 5.39 29.53
C GLU A 181 51.68 4.77 30.89
N TYR A 182 50.73 5.36 31.62
CA TYR A 182 50.20 4.82 32.88
C TYR A 182 49.52 3.45 32.69
N VAL A 183 48.63 3.31 31.69
CA VAL A 183 47.92 2.04 31.43
C VAL A 183 48.72 1.03 30.59
N ASN A 184 49.95 1.36 30.19
CA ASN A 184 50.81 0.55 29.31
C ASN A 184 50.15 0.20 27.95
N LYS A 185 49.54 1.20 27.29
CA LYS A 185 48.89 1.08 25.97
C LYS A 185 49.42 2.15 25.01
N GLU A 186 49.07 2.05 23.73
CA GLU A 186 49.53 2.98 22.68
C GLU A 186 48.43 3.88 22.13
N THR A 187 47.15 3.50 22.27
CA THR A 187 46.02 4.27 21.71
C THR A 187 44.77 4.16 22.56
N ILE A 188 44.11 5.30 22.81
CA ILE A 188 42.81 5.40 23.50
C ILE A 188 41.69 5.23 22.47
N VAL A 189 40.71 4.37 22.75
CA VAL A 189 39.48 4.25 21.97
C VAL A 189 38.36 4.96 22.73
N ILE A 190 37.85 6.03 22.14
CA ILE A 190 36.74 6.83 22.68
C ILE A 190 35.47 6.42 21.92
N THR A 191 34.44 5.99 22.64
CA THR A 191 33.18 5.55 22.04
C THR A 191 32.06 6.51 22.39
N ILE A 192 31.38 7.05 21.38
CA ILE A 192 30.27 8.01 21.52
C ILE A 192 29.04 7.43 20.80
N ASP A 193 27.97 7.14 21.54
CA ASP A 193 26.77 6.54 20.96
C ASP A 193 25.71 7.60 20.64
N ASP A 194 24.96 7.49 19.54
CA ASP A 194 23.82 8.32 19.15
C ASP A 194 24.07 9.85 19.28
N LEU A 195 25.16 10.35 18.68
CA LEU A 195 25.56 11.76 18.68
C LEU A 195 24.44 12.71 18.22
N ASP A 196 23.56 12.23 17.34
CA ASP A 196 22.44 12.93 16.74
C ASP A 196 21.21 13.12 17.66
N LEU A 197 21.17 12.50 18.86
CA LEU A 197 20.02 12.62 19.76
C LEU A 197 19.86 14.01 20.39
N ASN A 198 20.95 14.73 20.64
CA ASN A 198 20.91 16.08 21.21
C ASN A 198 21.05 17.14 20.11
N ILE A 199 19.95 17.54 19.46
CA ILE A 199 19.99 18.48 18.31
C ILE A 199 20.68 19.81 18.67
N ASN A 200 20.41 20.37 19.86
CA ASN A 200 21.00 21.65 20.26
C ASN A 200 22.49 21.51 20.61
N GLY A 201 22.90 20.37 21.17
CA GLY A 201 24.28 20.07 21.51
C GLY A 201 25.11 19.50 20.37
N ALA A 202 24.49 18.88 19.35
CA ALA A 202 25.17 18.06 18.34
C ALA A 202 26.26 18.83 17.59
N TYR A 203 26.01 20.09 17.23
CA TYR A 203 27.03 20.95 16.62
C TYR A 203 28.20 21.23 17.56
N ILE A 204 27.92 21.60 18.82
CA ILE A 204 28.94 21.90 19.83
C ILE A 204 29.77 20.65 20.13
N MET A 205 29.12 19.49 20.28
CA MET A 205 29.78 18.19 20.47
C MET A 205 30.69 17.86 19.30
N ALA A 206 30.19 18.02 18.06
CA ALA A 206 30.99 17.81 16.85
C ALA A 206 32.20 18.75 16.80
N GLU A 207 32.05 20.02 17.20
CA GLU A 207 33.15 20.98 17.27
C GLU A 207 34.18 20.60 18.35
N HIS A 208 33.74 20.14 19.51
CA HIS A 208 34.64 19.69 20.58
C HIS A 208 35.41 18.43 20.18
N VAL A 209 34.74 17.47 19.53
CA VAL A 209 35.39 16.29 18.93
C VAL A 209 36.45 16.72 17.93
N ARG A 210 36.11 17.63 17.02
CA ARG A 210 37.00 18.12 15.97
C ARG A 210 38.19 18.91 16.50
N LYS A 211 38.00 19.74 17.53
CA LYS A 211 39.03 20.65 18.07
C LYS A 211 39.94 19.97 19.10
N TYR A 212 39.38 19.15 19.98
CA TYR A 212 40.08 18.70 21.19
C TYR A 212 40.35 17.19 21.23
N LEU A 213 39.44 16.36 20.68
CA LEU A 213 39.58 14.90 20.72
C LEU A 213 40.23 14.31 19.45
N THR A 214 40.35 15.11 18.39
CA THR A 214 41.11 14.73 17.19
C THR A 214 42.60 14.74 17.53
N ASN A 215 43.16 13.55 17.78
CA ASN A 215 44.50 13.35 18.35
C ASN A 215 45.19 12.12 17.74
N GLU A 216 46.52 12.14 17.66
CA GLU A 216 47.31 11.00 17.19
C GLU A 216 47.28 9.79 18.14
N LYS A 217 46.94 9.99 19.41
CA LYS A 217 46.86 8.96 20.46
C LYS A 217 45.45 8.44 20.70
N SER A 218 44.45 8.90 19.95
CA SER A 218 43.06 8.44 20.11
C SER A 218 42.41 8.01 18.79
N ILE A 219 41.47 7.09 18.87
CA ILE A 219 40.53 6.72 17.81
C ILE A 219 39.12 6.90 18.36
N ILE A 220 38.25 7.55 17.59
CA ILE A 220 36.87 7.87 18.00
C ILE A 220 35.91 6.97 17.22
N LEU A 221 35.21 6.10 17.93
CA LEU A 221 34.08 5.35 17.41
C LEU A 221 32.81 6.13 17.68
N LEU A 222 32.05 6.46 16.65
CA LEU A 222 30.79 7.19 16.82
C LEU A 222 29.65 6.52 16.10
N SER A 223 28.46 6.52 16.71
CA SER A 223 27.23 6.17 15.99
C SER A 223 26.42 7.43 15.71
N VAL A 224 25.94 7.57 14.48
CA VAL A 224 25.29 8.81 14.03
C VAL A 224 24.35 8.59 12.84
N LYS A 225 23.29 9.39 12.74
CA LYS A 225 22.61 9.64 11.46
C LYS A 225 23.16 10.91 10.80
N ILE A 226 23.85 10.73 9.68
CA ILE A 226 24.57 11.83 9.00
C ILE A 226 23.63 12.97 8.61
N GLU A 227 22.45 12.67 8.09
CA GLU A 227 21.47 13.69 7.68
C GLU A 227 21.00 14.53 8.88
N GLN A 228 20.75 13.89 10.03
CA GLN A 228 20.34 14.61 11.24
C GLN A 228 21.46 15.47 11.82
N LEU A 229 22.71 15.03 11.73
CA LEU A 229 23.85 15.86 12.11
C LEU A 229 24.01 17.07 11.18
N ILE A 230 23.81 16.89 9.86
CA ILE A 230 23.81 17.99 8.89
C ILE A 230 22.71 19.00 9.24
N ASP A 231 21.48 18.53 9.48
CA ASP A 231 20.36 19.39 9.85
C ASP A 231 20.64 20.17 11.14
N ALA A 232 21.23 19.52 12.15
CA ALA A 232 21.59 20.17 13.41
C ALA A 232 22.67 21.27 13.21
N VAL A 233 23.68 21.00 12.38
CA VAL A 233 24.72 21.98 12.04
C VAL A 233 24.13 23.14 11.23
N ASP A 234 23.29 22.85 10.24
CA ASP A 234 22.62 23.86 9.40
C ASP A 234 21.78 24.81 10.25
N ILE A 235 20.97 24.28 11.18
CA ILE A 235 20.18 25.08 12.12
C ILE A 235 21.05 26.03 12.94
N THR A 236 22.21 25.58 13.44
CA THR A 236 23.11 26.45 14.23
C THR A 236 23.77 27.52 13.36
N ILE A 237 24.25 27.17 12.16
CA ILE A 237 24.83 28.15 11.23
C ILE A 237 23.80 29.22 10.85
N GLN A 238 22.55 28.83 10.59
CA GLN A 238 21.47 29.78 10.29
C GLN A 238 21.17 30.73 11.45
N ARG A 239 21.23 30.24 12.70
CA ARG A 239 21.06 31.08 13.91
C ARG A 239 22.20 32.09 14.04
N GLU A 240 23.44 31.69 13.75
CA GLU A 240 24.61 32.58 13.82
C GLU A 240 24.63 33.62 12.68
N GLN A 241 24.07 33.29 11.51
CA GLN A 241 24.05 34.15 10.32
C GLN A 241 22.77 34.99 10.15
N ASN A 242 21.83 34.98 11.10
CA ASN A 242 20.56 35.73 11.06
C ASN A 242 19.71 35.50 9.79
N GLY A 243 19.68 34.29 9.22
CA GLY A 243 18.84 34.01 8.05
C GLY A 243 18.95 32.59 7.49
N LYS A 244 17.93 32.19 6.70
CA LYS A 244 17.94 30.96 5.90
C LYS A 244 18.58 31.23 4.54
N SER A 245 19.76 30.68 4.28
CA SER A 245 20.40 30.70 2.96
C SER A 245 20.68 29.29 2.48
N LEU A 246 20.56 29.01 1.18
CA LEU A 246 20.95 27.71 0.59
C LEU A 246 22.45 27.40 0.87
N GLU A 247 23.24 28.46 1.05
CA GLU A 247 24.66 28.40 1.40
C GLU A 247 24.91 27.77 2.77
N SER A 248 24.02 27.98 3.76
CA SER A 248 24.17 27.41 5.12
C SER A 248 24.13 25.88 5.12
N TYR A 249 23.20 25.29 4.37
CA TYR A 249 23.11 23.83 4.23
C TYR A 249 24.34 23.24 3.53
N GLU A 250 24.84 23.88 2.46
CA GLU A 250 26.08 23.45 1.81
C GLU A 250 27.29 23.54 2.74
N MET A 251 27.36 24.56 3.59
CA MET A 251 28.39 24.69 4.63
C MET A 251 28.28 23.56 5.65
N ALA A 252 27.08 23.21 6.10
CA ALA A 252 26.85 22.11 7.02
C ALA A 252 27.30 20.76 6.41
N VAL A 253 26.97 20.50 5.14
CA VAL A 253 27.43 19.31 4.41
C VAL A 253 28.96 19.25 4.33
N LYS A 254 29.62 20.36 3.98
CA LYS A 254 31.10 20.44 3.92
C LYS A 254 31.72 20.22 5.29
N TYR A 255 31.13 20.78 6.34
CA TYR A 255 31.57 20.61 7.71
C TYR A 255 31.51 19.14 8.16
N VAL A 256 30.34 18.50 8.03
CA VAL A 256 30.15 17.10 8.44
C VAL A 256 31.03 16.16 7.61
N THR A 257 31.23 16.44 6.32
CA THR A 257 32.12 15.65 5.45
C THR A 257 33.59 15.77 5.88
N LYS A 258 34.00 16.92 6.43
CA LYS A 258 35.36 17.10 6.99
C LYS A 258 35.54 16.35 8.30
N LEU A 259 34.53 16.35 9.18
CA LEU A 259 34.58 15.64 10.46
C LEU A 259 34.48 14.11 10.28
N ILE A 260 33.59 13.67 9.39
CA ILE A 260 33.29 12.27 9.12
C ILE A 260 33.41 12.02 7.61
N PRO A 261 34.64 11.87 7.07
CA PRO A 261 34.86 11.55 5.66
C PRO A 261 34.14 10.27 5.23
N VAL A 262 33.77 10.17 3.96
CA VAL A 262 33.09 8.96 3.42
C VAL A 262 33.93 7.69 3.65
N SER A 263 35.25 7.80 3.59
CA SER A 263 36.17 6.69 3.82
C SER A 263 36.19 6.17 5.26
N SER A 264 35.64 6.91 6.22
CA SER A 264 35.54 6.48 7.62
C SER A 264 34.13 6.06 8.06
N ARG A 265 33.18 5.97 7.12
CA ARG A 265 31.80 5.59 7.38
C ARG A 265 31.58 4.09 7.18
N VAL A 266 30.94 3.46 8.16
CA VAL A 266 30.39 2.11 8.13
C VAL A 266 28.88 2.24 8.08
N ASN A 267 28.31 2.14 6.89
CA ASN A 267 26.86 2.26 6.70
C ASN A 267 26.15 0.97 7.12
N MET A 268 25.12 1.11 7.95
CA MET A 268 24.27 -0.01 8.38
C MET A 268 23.54 -0.64 7.20
N PRO A 269 23.33 -1.97 7.22
CA PRO A 269 22.74 -2.66 6.09
C PRO A 269 21.29 -2.23 5.88
N GLY A 270 20.93 -1.92 4.64
CA GLY A 270 19.55 -1.67 4.24
C GLY A 270 18.72 -2.96 4.23
N LEU A 271 17.39 -2.83 4.28
CA LEU A 271 16.48 -3.99 4.20
C LEU A 271 16.77 -4.89 2.99
N GLU A 272 17.15 -4.31 1.86
CA GLU A 272 17.45 -5.03 0.61
C GLU A 272 18.64 -6.02 0.75
N GLU A 273 19.59 -5.73 1.65
CA GLU A 273 20.78 -6.56 1.87
C GLU A 273 20.48 -7.83 2.66
N TYR A 274 19.43 -7.83 3.50
CA TYR A 274 19.13 -8.96 4.38
C TYR A 274 17.72 -9.55 4.21
N CYS A 275 16.80 -8.91 3.48
CA CYS A 275 15.41 -9.36 3.38
C CYS A 275 15.24 -10.75 2.72
N ASN A 276 16.21 -11.16 1.88
CA ASN A 276 16.24 -12.44 1.20
C ASN A 276 17.06 -13.52 1.94
N LYS A 277 17.70 -13.19 3.07
CA LYS A 277 18.44 -14.17 3.88
C LYS A 277 17.45 -15.03 4.68
N GLU A 278 17.76 -16.31 4.84
CA GLU A 278 16.98 -17.23 5.69
C GLU A 278 16.90 -16.71 7.14
N LEU A 279 15.80 -17.00 7.83
CA LEU A 279 15.58 -16.56 9.21
C LEU A 279 15.19 -17.75 10.09
N SER A 280 15.86 -17.89 11.23
CA SER A 280 15.47 -18.73 12.36
C SER A 280 14.98 -17.85 13.49
N TYR A 281 13.71 -17.99 13.89
CA TYR A 281 13.15 -17.32 15.04
C TYR A 281 13.11 -18.28 16.23
N MET A 282 13.91 -18.00 17.26
CA MET A 282 14.05 -18.84 18.44
C MET A 282 13.23 -18.29 19.60
N PHE A 283 12.44 -19.15 20.23
CA PHE A 283 11.56 -18.83 21.34
C PHE A 283 11.60 -19.93 22.40
N LYS A 284 11.03 -19.65 23.57
CA LYS A 284 10.91 -20.62 24.66
C LYS A 284 9.45 -20.99 24.86
N ASN A 285 9.18 -22.28 24.98
CA ASN A 285 7.88 -22.79 25.40
C ASN A 285 8.10 -23.86 26.48
N ASP A 286 7.53 -23.68 27.68
CA ASP A 286 7.68 -24.59 28.83
C ASP A 286 9.11 -25.14 29.01
N ASP A 287 10.09 -24.23 29.11
CA ASP A 287 11.54 -24.48 29.24
C ASP A 287 12.24 -25.19 28.06
N GLN A 288 11.53 -25.54 26.99
CA GLN A 288 12.12 -26.01 25.74
C GLN A 288 12.45 -24.86 24.80
N LYS A 289 13.68 -24.85 24.26
CA LYS A 289 14.08 -23.96 23.17
C LYS A 289 13.55 -24.52 21.85
N LEU A 290 12.65 -23.78 21.22
CA LEU A 290 12.10 -24.10 19.91
C LEU A 290 12.58 -23.07 18.88
N ASN A 291 12.53 -23.45 17.62
CA ASN A 291 12.85 -22.57 16.50
C ASN A 291 11.83 -22.72 15.37
N GLU A 292 11.41 -21.59 14.81
CA GLU A 292 10.65 -21.51 13.57
C GLU A 292 11.57 -21.01 12.45
N ASP A 293 11.68 -21.79 11.38
CA ASP A 293 12.55 -21.49 10.25
C ASP A 293 11.75 -20.99 9.03
N TYR A 294 12.28 -19.96 8.38
CA TYR A 294 11.70 -19.30 7.22
C TYR A 294 12.74 -19.18 6.10
N HIS A 295 12.32 -19.31 4.83
CA HIS A 295 13.27 -19.21 3.71
C HIS A 295 13.79 -17.78 3.51
N SER A 296 13.05 -16.78 3.98
CA SER A 296 13.54 -15.40 3.99
C SER A 296 12.92 -14.53 5.10
N VAL A 297 13.61 -13.47 5.50
CA VAL A 297 13.09 -12.47 6.45
C VAL A 297 11.77 -11.85 5.98
N LYS A 298 11.67 -11.49 4.70
CA LYS A 298 10.45 -10.89 4.14
C LYS A 298 9.27 -11.87 4.14
N GLU A 299 9.54 -13.16 3.94
CA GLU A 299 8.54 -14.21 4.03
C GLU A 299 8.10 -14.40 5.48
N ALA A 300 9.01 -14.42 6.45
CA ALA A 300 8.68 -14.59 7.86
C ALA A 300 7.62 -13.59 8.32
N VAL A 301 7.74 -12.32 7.91
CA VAL A 301 6.74 -11.29 8.20
C VAL A 301 5.39 -11.60 7.53
N THR A 302 5.38 -11.80 6.21
CA THR A 302 4.12 -11.97 5.45
C THR A 302 3.40 -13.29 5.77
N HIS A 303 4.15 -14.38 6.01
CA HIS A 303 3.62 -15.66 6.48
C HIS A 303 3.01 -15.53 7.87
N SER A 304 3.76 -14.95 8.81
CA SER A 304 3.28 -14.79 10.19
C SER A 304 2.00 -13.97 10.24
N ILE A 305 1.90 -12.87 9.48
CA ILE A 305 0.66 -12.09 9.40
C ILE A 305 -0.49 -12.98 8.92
N PHE A 306 -0.31 -13.74 7.85
CA PHE A 306 -1.36 -14.61 7.30
C PHE A 306 -1.78 -15.71 8.26
N TRP A 307 -0.83 -16.43 8.88
CA TRP A 307 -1.13 -17.51 9.82
C TRP A 307 -1.83 -17.04 11.09
N LYS A 308 -1.54 -15.83 11.57
CA LYS A 308 -2.12 -15.31 12.82
C LYS A 308 -3.45 -14.59 12.57
N THR A 309 -3.57 -13.87 11.44
CA THR A 309 -4.69 -12.93 11.18
C THR A 309 -5.55 -13.27 9.98
N GLY A 310 -5.10 -14.16 9.09
CA GLY A 310 -5.76 -14.43 7.81
C GLY A 310 -5.53 -13.37 6.73
N TYR A 311 -4.90 -12.23 7.06
CA TYR A 311 -4.61 -11.18 6.09
C TYR A 311 -3.44 -11.55 5.19
N LEU A 312 -3.63 -11.37 3.89
CA LEU A 312 -2.66 -11.74 2.87
C LEU A 312 -1.90 -10.51 2.37
N PHE A 313 -0.57 -10.55 2.44
CA PHE A 313 0.35 -9.55 1.91
C PHE A 313 1.38 -10.24 1.01
N TYR A 314 1.74 -9.64 -0.11
CA TYR A 314 2.69 -10.24 -1.05
C TYR A 314 4.02 -9.51 -1.10
N ASN A 315 5.08 -10.30 -1.29
CA ASN A 315 6.39 -9.81 -1.70
C ASN A 315 6.47 -9.85 -3.24
N SER A 316 6.95 -8.77 -3.86
CA SER A 316 7.19 -8.74 -5.31
C SER A 316 8.50 -9.41 -5.67
N LYS A 317 8.66 -9.84 -6.93
CA LYS A 317 9.96 -10.33 -7.42
C LYS A 317 11.00 -9.22 -7.29
N GLY A 318 12.02 -9.45 -6.48
CA GLY A 318 13.11 -8.49 -6.24
C GLY A 318 12.80 -7.36 -5.26
N ARG A 319 11.58 -7.23 -4.72
CA ARG A 319 11.24 -6.20 -3.71
C ARG A 319 10.43 -6.79 -2.56
N SER A 320 10.74 -6.41 -1.33
CA SER A 320 9.92 -6.77 -0.17
C SER A 320 8.60 -5.99 -0.18
N SER A 321 7.55 -6.59 0.38
CA SER A 321 6.31 -5.88 0.67
C SER A 321 6.58 -4.67 1.57
N LEU A 322 5.83 -3.58 1.41
CA LEU A 322 5.95 -2.38 2.26
C LEU A 322 5.42 -2.61 3.69
N ILE A 323 4.82 -3.77 3.98
CA ILE A 323 4.53 -4.20 5.36
C ILE A 323 5.80 -4.63 6.12
N VAL A 324 6.85 -5.05 5.39
CA VAL A 324 8.12 -5.47 6.01
C VAL A 324 8.83 -4.23 6.52
N PRO A 325 9.12 -4.14 7.84
CA PRO A 325 9.76 -2.95 8.40
C PRO A 325 11.17 -2.73 7.84
N SER A 326 11.53 -1.47 7.62
CA SER A 326 12.85 -1.09 7.07
C SER A 326 13.98 -1.17 8.09
N THR A 327 13.67 -1.09 9.38
CA THR A 327 14.65 -1.10 10.47
C THR A 327 14.63 -2.42 11.24
N LEU A 328 15.81 -2.87 11.70
CA LEU A 328 15.94 -4.11 12.45
C LEU A 328 15.11 -4.11 13.73
N ARG A 329 15.05 -2.98 14.45
CA ARG A 329 14.23 -2.84 15.65
C ARG A 329 12.75 -3.07 15.35
N SER A 330 12.20 -2.35 14.37
CA SER A 330 10.78 -2.47 14.02
C SER A 330 10.43 -3.85 13.48
N LEU A 331 11.35 -4.48 12.73
CA LEU A 331 11.21 -5.85 12.25
C LEU A 331 11.10 -6.85 13.40
N ARG A 332 12.02 -6.77 14.38
CA ARG A 332 12.02 -7.67 15.54
C ARG A 332 10.79 -7.48 16.42
N GLN A 333 10.38 -6.22 16.64
CA GLN A 333 9.16 -5.90 17.40
C GLN A 333 7.89 -6.44 16.72
N LEU A 334 7.80 -6.35 15.38
CA LEU A 334 6.68 -6.91 14.64
C LEU A 334 6.66 -8.45 14.74
N LEU A 335 7.82 -9.10 14.55
CA LEU A 335 7.91 -10.56 14.65
C LEU A 335 7.58 -11.05 16.07
N HIS A 336 8.08 -10.38 17.11
CA HIS A 336 7.72 -10.66 18.51
C HIS A 336 6.21 -10.55 18.74
N MET A 337 5.58 -9.45 18.29
CA MET A 337 4.13 -9.27 18.40
C MET A 337 3.36 -10.38 17.69
N LEU A 338 3.78 -10.76 16.48
CA LEU A 338 3.11 -11.81 15.69
C LEU A 338 3.31 -13.20 16.31
N HIS A 339 4.49 -13.48 16.83
CA HIS A 339 4.78 -14.78 17.46
C HIS A 339 3.98 -14.96 18.76
N GLY A 340 3.77 -13.89 19.53
CA GLY A 340 2.91 -13.90 20.71
C GLY A 340 1.42 -14.13 20.44
N MET A 341 0.98 -14.16 19.17
CA MET A 341 -0.40 -14.49 18.79
C MET A 341 -0.59 -15.99 18.60
N SER A 342 -1.78 -16.53 18.86
CA SER A 342 -2.11 -17.92 18.51
C SER A 342 -2.25 -18.09 16.99
N LEU A 343 -2.00 -19.29 16.47
CA LEU A 343 -2.28 -19.61 15.07
C LEU A 343 -3.79 -19.53 14.81
N ARG A 344 -4.18 -19.14 13.59
CA ARG A 344 -5.59 -19.08 13.19
C ARG A 344 -6.22 -20.47 13.30
N ASP A 345 -7.25 -20.55 14.12
CA ASP A 345 -8.08 -21.74 14.30
C ASP A 345 -9.56 -21.38 14.11
N LYS A 346 -10.23 -22.07 13.17
CA LYS A 346 -11.67 -21.86 12.90
C LYS A 346 -12.54 -22.16 14.11
N THR A 347 -12.08 -23.02 15.03
CA THR A 347 -12.82 -23.38 16.26
C THR A 347 -12.75 -22.31 17.35
N LYS A 348 -11.85 -21.33 17.20
CA LYS A 348 -11.58 -20.26 18.19
C LYS A 348 -11.74 -18.87 17.57
N PRO A 349 -12.96 -18.49 17.13
CA PRO A 349 -13.20 -17.23 16.42
C PRO A 349 -12.85 -15.99 17.25
N GLU A 350 -13.04 -16.02 18.57
CA GLU A 350 -12.72 -14.88 19.44
C GLU A 350 -11.21 -14.60 19.53
N GLU A 351 -10.37 -15.65 19.61
CA GLU A 351 -8.91 -15.49 19.57
C GLU A 351 -8.47 -14.91 18.22
N HIS A 352 -9.06 -15.39 17.12
CA HIS A 352 -8.79 -14.86 15.78
C HIS A 352 -9.15 -13.37 15.66
N LYS A 353 -10.32 -12.96 16.16
CA LYS A 353 -10.75 -11.56 16.21
C LYS A 353 -9.81 -10.71 17.07
N GLN A 354 -9.26 -11.25 18.16
CA GLN A 354 -8.25 -10.56 18.97
C GLN A 354 -6.94 -10.34 18.20
N ASN A 355 -6.43 -11.36 17.51
CA ASN A 355 -5.23 -11.24 16.65
C ASN A 355 -5.43 -10.18 15.57
N GLN A 356 -6.59 -10.19 14.89
CA GLN A 356 -6.95 -9.17 13.89
C GLN A 356 -6.98 -7.75 14.50
N ARG A 357 -7.57 -7.57 15.69
CA ARG A 357 -7.58 -6.28 16.41
C ARG A 357 -6.18 -5.81 16.77
N GLN A 358 -5.32 -6.70 17.27
CA GLN A 358 -3.95 -6.37 17.65
C GLN A 358 -3.11 -5.97 16.43
N PHE A 359 -3.18 -6.73 15.34
CA PHE A 359 -2.50 -6.38 14.08
C PHE A 359 -3.02 -5.06 13.49
N LYS A 360 -4.35 -4.81 13.51
CA LYS A 360 -4.91 -3.52 13.06
C LYS A 360 -4.41 -2.35 13.88
N ARG A 361 -4.27 -2.50 15.22
CA ARG A 361 -3.66 -1.46 16.06
C ARG A 361 -2.23 -1.17 15.64
N TYR A 362 -1.43 -2.20 15.36
CA TYR A 362 -0.09 -2.01 14.81
C TYR A 362 -0.13 -1.28 13.46
N PHE A 363 -0.94 -1.77 12.52
CA PHE A 363 -0.96 -1.25 11.14
C PHE A 363 -1.49 0.18 11.04
N PHE A 364 -2.54 0.52 11.81
CA PHE A 364 -3.16 1.85 11.76
C PHE A 364 -2.47 2.90 12.64
N ASN A 365 -1.69 2.50 13.65
CA ASN A 365 -1.05 3.44 14.57
C ASN A 365 0.48 3.46 14.47
N THR A 366 1.12 2.29 14.35
CA THR A 366 2.58 2.16 14.35
C THR A 366 3.14 2.19 12.93
N TRP A 367 2.59 1.38 12.02
CA TRP A 367 3.08 1.33 10.64
C TRP A 367 2.93 2.68 9.93
N VAL A 368 1.89 3.47 10.22
CA VAL A 368 1.71 4.82 9.62
C VAL A 368 2.77 5.84 10.05
N GLN A 369 3.57 5.58 11.10
CA GLN A 369 4.58 6.53 11.59
C GLN A 369 5.76 6.74 10.65
N GLN A 370 5.94 5.85 9.67
CA GLN A 370 6.93 6.03 8.60
C GLN A 370 6.47 6.97 7.49
N LEU A 371 5.17 7.33 7.45
CA LEU A 371 4.64 8.30 6.50
C LEU A 371 4.95 9.72 6.97
N ASP A 372 5.22 10.62 6.03
CA ASP A 372 5.37 12.04 6.31
C ASP A 372 4.07 12.64 6.87
N ILE A 373 4.18 13.73 7.64
CA ILE A 373 3.06 14.30 8.42
C ILE A 373 1.79 14.52 7.57
N ASN A 374 1.92 15.04 6.36
CA ASN A 374 0.78 15.31 5.48
C ASN A 374 0.09 14.01 5.01
N VAL A 375 0.89 13.03 4.60
CA VAL A 375 0.41 11.73 4.11
C VAL A 375 -0.14 10.88 5.26
N ARG A 376 0.53 10.92 6.43
CA ARG A 376 0.10 10.27 7.67
C ARG A 376 -1.29 10.73 8.12
N ARG A 377 -1.58 12.04 8.02
CA ARG A 377 -2.91 12.58 8.34
C ARG A 377 -4.00 12.01 7.43
N ILE A 378 -3.72 11.83 6.14
CA ILE A 378 -4.65 11.18 5.20
C ILE A 378 -4.87 9.72 5.62
N ALA A 379 -3.81 8.96 5.86
CA ALA A 379 -3.88 7.57 6.29
C ALA A 379 -4.69 7.40 7.60
N GLN A 380 -4.44 8.24 8.61
CA GLN A 380 -5.17 8.22 9.88
C GLN A 380 -6.65 8.55 9.72
N ARG A 381 -7.01 9.53 8.86
CA ARG A 381 -8.41 9.83 8.56
C ARG A 381 -9.12 8.63 7.93
N ILE A 382 -8.46 7.94 7.01
CA ILE A 382 -8.99 6.73 6.36
C ILE A 382 -9.13 5.58 7.38
N ALA A 383 -8.14 5.38 8.26
CA ALA A 383 -8.17 4.34 9.29
C ALA A 383 -9.34 4.48 10.28
N ASN A 384 -9.77 5.72 10.53
CA ASN A 384 -10.84 6.05 11.49
C ASN A 384 -12.26 6.03 10.87
N LEU A 385 -12.40 5.69 9.59
CA LEU A 385 -13.71 5.59 8.95
C LEU A 385 -14.48 4.36 9.45
N SER A 386 -15.67 4.58 10.00
CA SER A 386 -16.52 3.53 10.59
C SER A 386 -17.58 2.95 9.64
N SER A 387 -18.13 3.75 8.72
CA SER A 387 -19.20 3.32 7.82
C SER A 387 -18.66 2.61 6.58
N ASP A 388 -19.10 1.38 6.34
CA ASP A 388 -18.74 0.61 5.13
C ASP A 388 -19.40 1.21 3.88
N THR A 389 -20.69 1.56 3.94
CA THR A 389 -21.44 2.10 2.80
C THR A 389 -20.86 3.41 2.26
N SER A 390 -20.32 4.27 3.12
CA SER A 390 -19.67 5.52 2.71
C SER A 390 -18.16 5.45 2.56
N PHE A 391 -17.56 4.28 2.82
CA PHE A 391 -16.11 4.14 2.87
C PHE A 391 -15.45 4.58 1.56
N ASN A 392 -15.95 4.10 0.41
CA ASN A 392 -15.38 4.41 -0.91
C ASN A 392 -15.36 5.91 -1.20
N LYS A 393 -16.51 6.59 -1.01
CA LYS A 393 -16.62 8.05 -1.18
C LYS A 393 -15.70 8.80 -0.22
N SER A 394 -15.63 8.39 1.05
CA SER A 394 -14.77 9.03 2.05
C SER A 394 -13.28 8.87 1.73
N VAL A 395 -12.85 7.73 1.21
CA VAL A 395 -11.47 7.52 0.74
C VAL A 395 -11.16 8.47 -0.42
N LEU A 396 -12.03 8.55 -1.42
CA LEU A 396 -11.84 9.48 -2.55
C LEU A 396 -11.82 10.95 -2.12
N ALA A 397 -12.66 11.34 -1.16
CA ALA A 397 -12.66 12.69 -0.61
C ALA A 397 -11.36 13.03 0.14
N ASN A 398 -10.71 12.05 0.76
CA ASN A 398 -9.39 12.26 1.36
C ASN A 398 -8.29 12.31 0.29
N LEU A 399 -8.36 11.45 -0.73
CA LEU A 399 -7.40 11.44 -1.84
C LEU A 399 -7.46 12.71 -2.70
N SER A 400 -8.64 13.32 -2.88
CA SER A 400 -8.80 14.57 -3.65
C SER A 400 -8.05 15.77 -3.06
N THR A 401 -7.57 15.66 -1.81
CA THR A 401 -6.72 16.68 -1.20
C THR A 401 -5.33 16.74 -1.83
N LEU A 402 -4.86 15.65 -2.47
CA LEU A 402 -3.60 15.57 -3.18
C LEU A 402 -3.62 16.44 -4.46
N SER A 403 -2.56 17.21 -4.69
CA SER A 403 -2.44 18.10 -5.86
C SER A 403 -2.58 17.36 -7.18
N ILE A 404 -1.93 16.19 -7.30
CA ILE A 404 -1.95 15.33 -8.49
C ILE A 404 -3.36 14.88 -8.93
N LEU A 405 -4.32 14.82 -8.00
CA LEU A 405 -5.73 14.51 -8.31
C LEU A 405 -6.56 15.76 -8.51
N ARG A 406 -6.29 16.83 -7.76
CA ARG A 406 -7.01 18.09 -7.87
C ARG A 406 -6.87 18.72 -9.26
N GLU A 407 -5.71 18.55 -9.88
CA GLU A 407 -5.38 19.11 -11.19
C GLU A 407 -5.79 18.19 -12.35
N ASN A 408 -6.36 17.01 -12.07
CA ASN A 408 -6.71 16.02 -13.10
C ASN A 408 -8.21 16.01 -13.42
N ASP A 409 -8.58 16.50 -14.61
CA ASP A 409 -9.97 16.54 -15.08
C ASP A 409 -10.61 15.15 -15.26
N LYS A 410 -9.82 14.08 -15.45
CA LYS A 410 -10.32 12.71 -15.69
C LYS A 410 -11.20 12.21 -14.54
N PHE A 411 -10.90 12.61 -13.30
CA PHE A 411 -11.60 12.13 -12.10
C PHE A 411 -12.59 13.15 -11.54
N ARG A 412 -12.77 14.30 -12.19
CA ARG A 412 -13.60 15.40 -11.67
C ARG A 412 -15.05 15.00 -11.41
N SER A 413 -15.66 14.23 -12.31
CA SER A 413 -17.04 13.72 -12.14
C SER A 413 -17.17 12.73 -10.99
N LEU A 414 -16.14 11.89 -10.77
CA LEU A 414 -16.11 10.91 -9.70
C LEU A 414 -15.91 11.57 -8.33
N LEU A 415 -15.09 12.61 -8.27
CA LEU A 415 -14.78 13.38 -7.05
C LEU A 415 -15.84 14.44 -6.69
N ASP A 416 -16.95 14.50 -7.44
CA ASP A 416 -18.05 15.44 -7.18
C ASP A 416 -18.69 15.15 -5.79
N PRO A 417 -18.71 16.12 -4.86
CA PRO A 417 -19.37 15.96 -3.56
C PRO A 417 -20.85 15.58 -3.63
N ALA A 418 -21.54 15.91 -4.74
CA ALA A 418 -22.94 15.58 -4.99
C ALA A 418 -23.19 14.09 -5.25
N ASN A 419 -22.14 13.29 -5.50
CA ASN A 419 -22.28 11.85 -5.67
C ASN A 419 -22.75 11.18 -4.38
N TYR A 420 -23.71 10.26 -4.45
CA TYR A 420 -24.11 9.49 -3.28
C TYR A 420 -23.07 8.43 -2.94
N SER A 421 -22.87 8.18 -1.65
CA SER A 421 -21.87 7.26 -1.10
C SER A 421 -21.91 5.86 -1.73
N TYR A 422 -23.12 5.31 -1.87
CA TYR A 422 -23.38 3.98 -2.41
C TYR A 422 -23.27 3.88 -3.93
N ASN A 423 -23.03 4.98 -4.65
CA ASN A 423 -22.73 4.96 -6.09
C ASN A 423 -21.24 5.12 -6.39
N VAL A 424 -20.40 5.18 -5.36
CA VAL A 424 -18.94 5.13 -5.50
C VAL A 424 -18.50 3.71 -5.16
N SER A 425 -18.02 3.01 -6.18
CA SER A 425 -17.64 1.60 -6.09
C SER A 425 -16.19 1.39 -5.67
N LEU A 426 -15.88 0.16 -5.26
CA LEU A 426 -14.50 -0.29 -5.06
C LEU A 426 -13.68 -0.11 -6.33
N GLY A 427 -14.25 -0.48 -7.49
CA GLY A 427 -13.60 -0.31 -8.80
C GLY A 427 -13.21 1.13 -9.10
N ASP A 428 -14.02 2.12 -8.70
CA ASP A 428 -13.71 3.54 -8.87
C ASP A 428 -12.48 3.95 -8.04
N VAL A 429 -12.42 3.51 -6.79
CA VAL A 429 -11.28 3.78 -5.92
C VAL A 429 -10.02 3.12 -6.47
N MET A 430 -10.12 1.87 -6.94
CA MET A 430 -8.98 1.16 -7.52
C MET A 430 -8.47 1.82 -8.79
N ASN A 431 -9.33 2.39 -9.63
CA ASN A 431 -8.93 3.16 -10.81
C ASN A 431 -8.14 4.42 -10.42
N VAL A 432 -8.52 5.11 -9.34
CA VAL A 432 -7.77 6.26 -8.80
C VAL A 432 -6.43 5.82 -8.22
N LEU A 433 -6.40 4.75 -7.42
CA LEU A 433 -5.16 4.22 -6.82
C LEU A 433 -4.19 3.72 -7.88
N GLU A 434 -4.69 3.10 -8.95
CA GLU A 434 -3.89 2.68 -10.11
C GLU A 434 -3.21 3.89 -10.76
N TYR A 435 -3.96 4.97 -11.01
CA TYR A 435 -3.39 6.21 -11.54
C TYR A 435 -2.32 6.79 -10.60
N LEU A 436 -2.59 6.86 -9.29
CA LEU A 436 -1.61 7.34 -8.31
C LEU A 436 -0.35 6.48 -8.27
N SER A 437 -0.49 5.15 -8.45
CA SER A 437 0.64 4.23 -8.44
C SER A 437 1.59 4.38 -9.63
N GLN A 438 1.18 5.07 -10.70
CA GLN A 438 2.05 5.36 -11.86
C GLN A 438 3.18 6.34 -11.52
N ASN A 439 3.05 7.11 -10.44
CA ASN A 439 4.11 8.01 -9.98
C ASN A 439 5.14 7.23 -9.14
N GLU A 440 6.08 6.57 -9.80
CA GLU A 440 7.10 5.74 -9.13
C GLU A 440 8.15 6.55 -8.34
N ASN A 441 8.26 7.85 -8.58
CA ASN A 441 9.27 8.71 -7.96
C ASN A 441 8.86 9.19 -6.56
N ASP A 442 7.57 9.17 -6.23
CA ASP A 442 7.07 9.61 -4.93
C ASP A 442 6.87 8.42 -3.98
N LYS A 443 7.91 8.11 -3.19
CA LYS A 443 7.89 7.03 -2.20
C LYS A 443 6.74 7.17 -1.18
N GLN A 444 6.44 8.39 -0.74
CA GLN A 444 5.39 8.63 0.26
C GLN A 444 4.01 8.36 -0.33
N LEU A 445 3.77 8.76 -1.58
CA LEU A 445 2.55 8.42 -2.31
C LEU A 445 2.41 6.91 -2.52
N GLN A 446 3.48 6.21 -2.91
CA GLN A 446 3.46 4.75 -3.05
C GLN A 446 3.11 4.04 -1.73
N MET A 447 3.64 4.53 -0.61
CA MET A 447 3.31 4.01 0.72
C MET A 447 1.85 4.29 1.10
N LEU A 448 1.31 5.45 0.75
CA LEU A 448 -0.11 5.75 0.94
C LEU A 448 -1.00 4.82 0.10
N VAL A 449 -0.67 4.61 -1.17
CA VAL A 449 -1.42 3.70 -2.06
C VAL A 449 -1.40 2.29 -1.48
N PHE A 450 -0.24 1.80 -1.05
CA PHE A 450 -0.11 0.51 -0.38
C PHE A 450 -0.97 0.42 0.89
N PHE A 451 -0.94 1.46 1.74
CA PHE A 451 -1.77 1.53 2.93
C PHE A 451 -3.26 1.39 2.61
N ILE A 452 -3.76 2.15 1.64
CA ILE A 452 -5.17 2.14 1.27
C ILE A 452 -5.56 0.77 0.68
N ARG A 453 -4.75 0.20 -0.22
CA ARG A 453 -4.98 -1.16 -0.77
C ARG A 453 -5.03 -2.22 0.35
N SER A 454 -4.19 -2.08 1.36
CA SER A 454 -4.16 -2.96 2.53
C SER A 454 -5.40 -2.80 3.41
N VAL A 455 -5.86 -1.56 3.66
CA VAL A 455 -7.10 -1.29 4.41
C VAL A 455 -8.30 -1.93 3.71
N TYR A 456 -8.41 -1.80 2.39
CA TYR A 456 -9.47 -2.45 1.62
C TYR A 456 -9.39 -3.97 1.70
N SER A 457 -8.19 -4.54 1.62
CA SER A 457 -8.00 -5.99 1.75
C SER A 457 -8.44 -6.47 3.14
N ILE A 458 -8.07 -5.77 4.21
CA ILE A 458 -8.53 -6.06 5.58
C ILE A 458 -10.06 -6.01 5.65
N LYS A 459 -10.68 -4.94 5.16
CA LYS A 459 -12.15 -4.80 5.15
C LYS A 459 -12.85 -5.91 4.37
N LEU A 460 -12.32 -6.31 3.21
CA LEU A 460 -12.89 -7.38 2.40
C LEU A 460 -12.74 -8.75 3.08
N TYR A 461 -11.61 -9.03 3.74
CA TYR A 461 -11.46 -10.24 4.55
C TYR A 461 -12.43 -10.25 5.74
N GLU A 462 -12.52 -9.16 6.51
CA GLU A 462 -13.44 -9.06 7.66
C GLU A 462 -14.91 -9.15 7.24
N SER A 463 -15.28 -8.54 6.10
CA SER A 463 -16.64 -8.64 5.54
C SER A 463 -16.99 -10.05 5.10
N TYR A 464 -16.02 -10.75 4.50
CA TYR A 464 -16.17 -12.15 4.11
C TYR A 464 -16.28 -13.06 5.34
N ASP A 465 -15.42 -12.88 6.34
CA ASP A 465 -15.45 -13.66 7.58
C ASP A 465 -16.81 -13.46 8.29
N TYR A 466 -17.30 -12.22 8.40
CA TYR A 466 -18.63 -11.93 8.95
C TYR A 466 -19.77 -12.65 8.21
N VAL A 467 -19.75 -12.58 6.87
CA VAL A 467 -20.79 -13.25 6.06
C VAL A 467 -20.72 -14.77 6.21
N THR A 468 -19.52 -15.34 6.39
CA THR A 468 -19.33 -16.79 6.45
C THR A 468 -19.44 -17.40 7.85
N GLU A 469 -19.35 -16.58 8.91
CA GLU A 469 -19.65 -16.99 10.30
C GLU A 469 -21.08 -17.53 10.45
N ASP A 470 -22.06 -16.90 9.77
CA ASP A 470 -23.43 -17.41 9.63
C ASP A 470 -23.91 -17.16 8.20
N ILE A 471 -23.54 -18.06 7.29
CA ILE A 471 -23.80 -17.87 5.87
C ILE A 471 -25.29 -17.88 5.51
N ASN A 472 -26.11 -18.60 6.26
CA ASN A 472 -27.54 -18.69 5.96
C ASN A 472 -28.26 -17.38 6.33
N LYS A 473 -27.84 -16.72 7.41
CA LYS A 473 -28.37 -15.41 7.81
C LYS A 473 -27.72 -14.24 7.07
N ASN A 474 -26.39 -14.22 6.97
CA ASN A 474 -25.65 -13.03 6.58
C ASN A 474 -25.42 -12.89 5.07
N LEU A 475 -25.54 -13.96 4.28
CA LEU A 475 -25.44 -13.88 2.82
C LEU A 475 -26.66 -13.16 2.22
N TYR A 476 -27.82 -13.39 2.82
CA TYR A 476 -29.12 -12.84 2.41
C TYR A 476 -29.82 -12.22 3.63
N PRO A 477 -29.34 -11.06 4.12
CA PRO A 477 -29.92 -10.45 5.31
C PRO A 477 -31.40 -10.12 5.08
N GLU A 478 -32.21 -10.48 6.07
CA GLU A 478 -33.62 -10.12 6.18
C GLU A 478 -33.80 -9.15 7.35
N ASN A 479 -34.83 -8.31 7.27
CA ASN A 479 -35.13 -7.33 8.30
C ASN A 479 -35.75 -8.06 9.51
N GLU A 480 -34.92 -8.57 10.41
CA GLU A 480 -35.37 -8.99 11.74
C GLU A 480 -35.79 -7.71 12.48
N ASN A 481 -37.08 -7.37 12.44
CA ASN A 481 -37.66 -6.43 13.39
C ASN A 481 -37.56 -7.04 14.79
N ALA A 482 -36.36 -6.99 15.38
CA ALA A 482 -36.08 -7.48 16.71
C ALA A 482 -36.53 -6.40 17.71
N VAL A 483 -37.46 -6.81 18.57
CA VAL A 483 -37.86 -6.12 19.80
C VAL A 483 -36.61 -5.65 20.55
N GLY A 484 -36.40 -4.33 20.69
CA GLY A 484 -35.43 -3.79 21.64
C GLY A 484 -34.80 -2.44 21.29
N GLU A 485 -34.37 -2.22 20.05
CA GLU A 485 -33.66 -1.00 19.65
C GLU A 485 -34.24 -0.37 18.37
N ILE A 486 -34.37 0.97 18.38
CA ILE A 486 -34.89 1.74 17.24
C ILE A 486 -33.70 2.19 16.38
N TYR A 487 -33.62 1.70 15.14
CA TYR A 487 -32.62 2.12 14.16
C TYR A 487 -33.22 3.09 13.13
N SER A 488 -32.39 3.97 12.55
CA SER A 488 -32.79 4.71 11.35
C SER A 488 -32.96 3.74 10.18
N SER A 489 -34.10 3.78 9.49
CA SER A 489 -34.41 2.84 8.40
C SER A 489 -33.58 3.15 7.14
N ASP A 490 -32.59 2.32 6.86
CA ASP A 490 -31.88 2.29 5.58
C ASP A 490 -32.55 1.29 4.62
N ALA A 491 -33.82 1.53 4.30
CA ALA A 491 -34.69 0.59 3.59
C ALA A 491 -34.12 0.09 2.24
N ILE A 492 -33.25 0.88 1.61
CA ILE A 492 -32.58 0.56 0.34
C ILE A 492 -31.53 -0.55 0.51
N PHE A 493 -30.96 -0.72 1.72
CA PHE A 493 -29.84 -1.62 2.00
C PHE A 493 -30.21 -2.84 2.87
N GLU A 494 -31.51 -3.07 3.10
CA GLU A 494 -32.02 -4.15 3.96
C GLU A 494 -31.51 -5.52 3.52
N HIS A 495 -31.43 -5.75 2.20
CA HIS A 495 -30.98 -7.03 1.63
C HIS A 495 -29.53 -7.04 1.17
N THR A 496 -28.73 -6.03 1.56
CA THR A 496 -27.33 -5.90 1.12
C THR A 496 -26.39 -6.42 2.20
N ASN A 497 -25.62 -7.46 1.89
CA ASN A 497 -24.61 -8.00 2.80
C ASN A 497 -23.36 -7.11 2.89
N ASN A 498 -22.51 -7.35 3.90
CA ASN A 498 -21.35 -6.49 4.18
C ASN A 498 -20.36 -6.41 3.01
N ILE A 499 -20.15 -7.51 2.28
CA ILE A 499 -19.24 -7.51 1.12
C ILE A 499 -19.79 -6.57 0.03
N GLN A 500 -21.09 -6.65 -0.25
CA GLN A 500 -21.74 -5.75 -1.22
C GLN A 500 -21.66 -4.27 -0.79
N ARG A 501 -21.75 -3.97 0.51
CA ARG A 501 -21.64 -2.59 1.05
C ARG A 501 -20.23 -2.01 0.90
N VAL A 502 -19.19 -2.84 0.97
CA VAL A 502 -17.81 -2.41 0.69
C VAL A 502 -17.59 -2.23 -0.82
N VAL A 503 -18.16 -3.10 -1.66
CA VAL A 503 -17.92 -3.08 -3.11
C VAL A 503 -18.74 -2.01 -3.85
N ASN A 504 -19.98 -1.74 -3.43
CA ASN A 504 -20.89 -0.76 -4.05
C ASN A 504 -21.02 -0.90 -5.58
N GLY A 505 -21.45 -2.09 -6.04
CA GLY A 505 -21.87 -2.34 -7.42
C GLY A 505 -20.84 -2.96 -8.35
N GLN A 506 -19.55 -2.61 -8.21
CA GLN A 506 -18.52 -3.14 -9.12
C GLN A 506 -17.14 -3.28 -8.45
N TYR A 507 -16.50 -4.43 -8.70
CA TYR A 507 -15.09 -4.66 -8.36
C TYR A 507 -14.14 -3.95 -9.33
N PHE A 508 -14.55 -3.83 -10.60
CA PHE A 508 -13.72 -3.39 -11.70
C PHE A 508 -14.33 -2.17 -12.37
N ASN A 509 -13.54 -1.11 -12.55
CA ASN A 509 -13.89 0.01 -13.41
C ASN A 509 -12.84 0.11 -14.53
N PHE A 510 -13.30 0.12 -15.77
CA PHE A 510 -12.47 0.09 -16.97
C PHE A 510 -13.10 0.92 -18.09
N ALA A 511 -12.25 1.38 -19.02
CA ALA A 511 -12.71 2.14 -20.19
C ALA A 511 -13.33 1.21 -21.24
N LEU A 512 -14.24 1.72 -22.07
CA LEU A 512 -14.83 0.93 -23.15
C LEU A 512 -13.77 0.41 -24.12
N ASN A 513 -13.97 -0.81 -24.60
CA ASN A 513 -13.04 -1.53 -25.49
C ASN A 513 -11.64 -1.66 -24.87
N SER A 514 -11.53 -1.75 -23.55
CA SER A 514 -10.25 -1.96 -22.87
C SER A 514 -9.99 -3.42 -22.49
N ILE A 515 -11.01 -4.27 -22.53
CA ILE A 515 -10.95 -5.70 -22.16
C ILE A 515 -10.93 -6.59 -23.40
N LEU A 516 -11.91 -6.44 -24.30
CA LEU A 516 -12.06 -7.21 -25.53
C LEU A 516 -11.95 -6.30 -26.76
N PRO A 517 -11.52 -6.86 -27.91
CA PRO A 517 -11.61 -6.15 -29.17
C PRO A 517 -13.09 -5.87 -29.51
N PRO A 518 -13.42 -4.67 -30.02
CA PRO A 518 -14.79 -4.36 -30.43
C PRO A 518 -15.22 -5.24 -31.61
N GLN A 519 -16.53 -5.49 -31.69
CA GLN A 519 -17.12 -6.10 -32.87
C GLN A 519 -17.11 -5.10 -34.03
N LEU A 520 -16.48 -5.49 -35.14
CA LEU A 520 -16.55 -4.75 -36.39
C LEU A 520 -17.77 -5.21 -37.17
N VAL A 521 -18.66 -4.28 -37.51
CA VAL A 521 -19.84 -4.53 -38.34
C VAL A 521 -19.70 -3.66 -39.58
N GLU A 522 -19.78 -4.28 -40.76
CA GLU A 522 -19.66 -3.56 -42.03
C GLU A 522 -20.74 -2.47 -42.14
N GLY A 523 -20.31 -1.23 -42.40
CA GLY A 523 -21.21 -0.08 -42.51
C GLY A 523 -21.75 0.49 -41.19
N ALA A 524 -21.30 0.01 -40.02
CA ALA A 524 -21.72 0.53 -38.72
C ALA A 524 -20.52 0.88 -37.81
N GLU A 525 -20.77 1.70 -36.78
CA GLU A 525 -19.75 2.01 -35.77
C GLU A 525 -19.37 0.75 -34.97
N PRO A 526 -18.08 0.56 -34.64
CA PRO A 526 -17.61 -0.59 -33.85
C PRO A 526 -18.39 -0.72 -32.54
N GLN A 527 -18.90 -1.92 -32.26
CA GLN A 527 -19.70 -2.18 -31.07
C GLN A 527 -18.82 -2.77 -29.97
N SER A 528 -18.83 -2.15 -28.80
CA SER A 528 -18.09 -2.64 -27.63
C SER A 528 -18.59 -4.02 -27.19
N ARG A 529 -17.65 -4.91 -26.86
CA ARG A 529 -17.94 -6.25 -26.32
C ARG A 529 -17.86 -6.32 -24.80
N ASP A 530 -17.07 -5.44 -24.19
CA ASP A 530 -16.80 -5.42 -22.75
C ASP A 530 -18.04 -5.01 -21.97
N ARG A 531 -18.64 -3.93 -22.45
CA ARG A 531 -19.81 -3.28 -21.88
C ARG A 531 -20.64 -2.75 -23.03
N ARG A 532 -21.95 -3.00 -23.05
CA ARG A 532 -22.87 -2.49 -24.09
C ARG A 532 -24.32 -2.53 -23.64
N LEU A 533 -25.19 -1.85 -24.39
CA LEU A 533 -26.63 -2.02 -24.26
C LEU A 533 -27.09 -3.29 -24.96
N ILE A 534 -27.89 -4.10 -24.26
CA ILE A 534 -28.53 -5.31 -24.77
C ILE A 534 -30.01 -5.07 -25.08
N ASN A 535 -30.62 -5.99 -25.81
CA ASN A 535 -32.04 -6.00 -26.10
C ASN A 535 -32.84 -6.49 -24.86
N GLY A 536 -33.15 -5.54 -23.96
CA GLY A 536 -33.90 -5.83 -22.74
C GLY A 536 -35.32 -6.35 -23.00
N ASP A 537 -35.95 -5.93 -24.11
CA ASP A 537 -37.30 -6.39 -24.47
C ASP A 537 -37.30 -7.91 -24.77
N GLU A 538 -36.31 -8.43 -25.50
CA GLU A 538 -36.21 -9.86 -25.81
C GLU A 538 -35.83 -10.69 -24.57
N LEU A 539 -34.95 -10.16 -23.71
CA LEU A 539 -34.61 -10.79 -22.43
C LEU A 539 -35.84 -10.92 -21.53
N ILE A 540 -36.58 -9.82 -21.31
CA ILE A 540 -37.78 -9.81 -20.47
C ILE A 540 -38.87 -10.73 -21.04
N LYS A 541 -39.07 -10.71 -22.36
CA LYS A 541 -40.01 -11.61 -23.04
C LYS A 541 -39.67 -13.07 -22.79
N SER A 542 -38.40 -13.44 -22.97
CA SER A 542 -37.92 -14.81 -22.73
C SER A 542 -38.11 -15.24 -21.27
N ILE A 543 -37.85 -14.35 -20.31
CA ILE A 543 -38.10 -14.61 -18.88
C ILE A 543 -39.58 -14.85 -18.60
N LYS A 544 -40.48 -14.04 -19.18
CA LYS A 544 -41.94 -14.21 -19.04
C LYS A 544 -42.46 -15.52 -19.61
N GLU A 545 -41.96 -15.91 -20.78
CA GLU A 545 -42.31 -17.18 -21.42
C GLU A 545 -41.88 -18.37 -20.54
N LEU A 546 -40.65 -18.34 -20.01
CA LEU A 546 -40.13 -19.39 -19.12
C LEU A 546 -40.90 -19.49 -17.79
N GLY A 547 -41.35 -18.36 -17.26
CA GLY A 547 -42.13 -18.29 -16.02
C GLY A 547 -43.57 -18.77 -16.19
N SER A 548 -44.21 -18.42 -17.31
CA SER A 548 -45.61 -18.76 -17.60
C SER A 548 -45.81 -20.21 -18.06
N ASN A 549 -44.80 -20.80 -18.70
CA ASN A 549 -44.84 -22.16 -19.25
C ASN A 549 -43.63 -22.97 -18.76
N ARG A 550 -43.62 -23.29 -17.46
CA ARG A 550 -42.50 -24.01 -16.82
C ARG A 550 -42.47 -25.46 -17.28
N LYS A 551 -41.38 -25.84 -17.94
CA LYS A 551 -41.15 -27.20 -18.43
C LYS A 551 -39.71 -27.66 -18.15
N PRO A 552 -39.34 -27.82 -16.86
CA PRO A 552 -37.97 -28.10 -16.45
C PRO A 552 -37.40 -29.40 -17.03
N GLU A 553 -38.27 -30.32 -17.46
CA GLU A 553 -37.89 -31.60 -18.07
C GLU A 553 -37.37 -31.45 -19.53
N GLU A 554 -37.73 -30.37 -20.23
CA GLU A 554 -37.41 -30.19 -21.66
C GLU A 554 -36.01 -29.57 -21.87
N GLU A 555 -35.12 -30.21 -22.62
CA GLU A 555 -33.74 -29.73 -22.85
C GLU A 555 -33.67 -28.32 -23.46
N VAL A 556 -34.63 -27.98 -24.32
CA VAL A 556 -34.76 -26.64 -24.92
C VAL A 556 -35.11 -25.59 -23.86
N TYR A 557 -36.03 -25.92 -22.94
CA TYR A 557 -36.38 -25.06 -21.80
C TYR A 557 -35.15 -24.84 -20.92
N GLN A 558 -34.44 -25.92 -20.57
CA GLN A 558 -33.25 -25.85 -19.73
C GLN A 558 -32.16 -24.96 -20.36
N SER A 559 -31.92 -25.10 -21.67
CA SER A 559 -30.91 -24.33 -22.38
C SER A 559 -31.26 -22.84 -22.44
N LYS A 560 -32.52 -22.50 -22.71
CA LYS A 560 -33.00 -21.12 -22.68
C LYS A 560 -32.94 -20.52 -21.29
N PHE A 561 -33.35 -21.25 -20.26
CA PHE A 561 -33.33 -20.78 -18.88
C PHE A 561 -31.90 -20.45 -18.42
N ARG A 562 -30.93 -21.35 -18.66
CA ARG A 562 -29.52 -21.08 -18.33
C ARG A 562 -28.95 -19.86 -19.07
N LEU A 563 -29.37 -19.62 -20.32
CA LEU A 563 -28.98 -18.42 -21.06
C LEU A 563 -29.57 -17.15 -20.44
N MET A 564 -30.81 -17.21 -19.94
CA MET A 564 -31.40 -16.08 -19.21
C MET A 564 -30.66 -15.81 -17.91
N GLU A 565 -30.30 -16.85 -17.15
CA GLU A 565 -29.47 -16.70 -15.94
C GLU A 565 -28.14 -16.01 -16.24
N PHE A 566 -27.48 -16.37 -17.35
CA PHE A 566 -26.25 -15.71 -17.80
C PHE A 566 -26.43 -14.20 -17.99
N PHE A 567 -27.50 -13.79 -18.67
CA PHE A 567 -27.79 -12.36 -18.86
C PHE A 567 -28.17 -11.68 -17.54
N MET A 568 -28.94 -12.32 -16.66
CA MET A 568 -29.25 -11.78 -15.33
C MET A 568 -27.98 -11.52 -14.52
N LEU A 569 -26.99 -12.42 -14.59
CA LEU A 569 -25.72 -12.31 -13.88
C LEU A 569 -24.73 -11.33 -14.53
N THR A 570 -24.91 -10.97 -15.80
CA THR A 570 -24.03 -10.04 -16.54
C THR A 570 -24.64 -8.65 -16.76
N VAL A 571 -25.89 -8.43 -16.36
CA VAL A 571 -26.51 -7.11 -16.39
C VAL A 571 -26.10 -6.32 -15.14
N SER A 572 -25.43 -5.18 -15.35
CA SER A 572 -25.01 -4.28 -14.28
C SER A 572 -26.17 -3.42 -13.79
N HIS A 573 -26.83 -2.68 -14.69
CA HIS A 573 -27.88 -1.72 -14.35
C HIS A 573 -28.84 -1.42 -15.51
N LEU A 574 -29.97 -0.80 -15.17
CA LEU A 574 -30.93 -0.25 -16.13
C LEU A 574 -30.55 1.17 -16.52
N VAL A 575 -30.78 1.54 -17.78
CA VAL A 575 -30.63 2.90 -18.28
C VAL A 575 -31.95 3.41 -18.84
N ASN A 576 -32.34 4.62 -18.44
CA ASN A 576 -33.48 5.32 -19.03
C ASN A 576 -33.00 6.24 -20.16
N ILE A 577 -32.96 5.70 -21.38
CA ILE A 577 -32.58 6.44 -22.59
C ILE A 577 -33.83 7.07 -23.17
N LYS A 578 -33.95 8.39 -23.08
CA LYS A 578 -35.02 9.18 -23.68
C LYS A 578 -34.54 9.95 -24.91
N LYS A 579 -33.24 10.24 -25.00
CA LYS A 579 -32.58 10.95 -26.10
C LYS A 579 -31.34 10.19 -26.57
N ARG A 580 -30.95 10.39 -27.84
CA ARG A 580 -29.73 9.79 -28.42
C ARG A 580 -28.43 10.25 -27.74
N THR A 581 -28.46 11.40 -27.07
CA THR A 581 -27.34 11.98 -26.31
C THR A 581 -27.25 11.48 -24.87
N ASP A 582 -28.21 10.68 -24.39
CA ASP A 582 -28.23 10.23 -23.01
C ASP A 582 -27.08 9.25 -22.77
N ASN A 583 -26.26 9.52 -21.75
CA ASN A 583 -25.22 8.61 -21.32
C ASN A 583 -25.84 7.36 -20.66
N TRP A 584 -25.21 6.23 -20.91
CA TRP A 584 -25.56 4.91 -20.42
C TRP A 584 -24.71 4.48 -19.22
N ASP A 585 -23.68 5.25 -18.85
CA ASP A 585 -22.98 5.09 -17.58
C ASP A 585 -23.92 5.30 -16.40
N ALA A 586 -23.66 4.57 -15.30
CA ALA A 586 -24.42 4.70 -14.07
C ALA A 586 -24.30 6.13 -13.50
N LYS A 587 -25.43 6.72 -13.08
CA LYS A 587 -25.45 8.06 -12.51
C LYS A 587 -25.03 8.05 -11.03
N SER A 588 -23.85 8.58 -10.75
CA SER A 588 -23.31 8.63 -9.37
C SER A 588 -24.08 9.57 -8.43
N ASN A 589 -24.86 10.52 -8.97
CA ASN A 589 -25.68 11.47 -8.22
C ASN A 589 -27.16 11.03 -8.03
N SER A 590 -27.48 9.77 -8.33
CA SER A 590 -28.83 9.23 -8.13
C SER A 590 -29.06 8.79 -6.67
N ALA A 591 -30.20 9.16 -6.07
CA ALA A 591 -30.56 8.74 -4.71
C ALA A 591 -30.92 7.24 -4.59
N ILE A 592 -31.10 6.55 -5.71
CA ILE A 592 -31.32 5.11 -5.75
C ILE A 592 -30.19 4.49 -6.57
N PRO A 593 -29.39 3.57 -6.01
CA PRO A 593 -28.31 2.92 -6.73
C PRO A 593 -28.83 2.05 -7.87
N SER A 594 -28.36 2.35 -9.09
CA SER A 594 -28.86 1.74 -10.32
C SER A 594 -28.63 0.22 -10.41
N TYR A 595 -27.64 -0.30 -9.71
CA TYR A 595 -27.31 -1.73 -9.66
C TYR A 595 -28.23 -2.52 -8.71
N MET A 596 -28.95 -1.86 -7.81
CA MET A 596 -29.91 -2.50 -6.89
C MET A 596 -31.37 -2.43 -7.39
N MET A 597 -31.65 -1.65 -8.44
CA MET A 597 -33.02 -1.42 -8.88
C MET A 597 -33.65 -2.68 -9.51
N PRO A 598 -34.90 -3.02 -9.11
CA PRO A 598 -35.71 -3.99 -9.85
C PRO A 598 -36.01 -3.51 -11.26
N PHE A 599 -36.13 -4.46 -12.20
CA PHE A 599 -36.50 -4.21 -13.57
C PHE A 599 -38.02 -4.38 -13.71
N ASN A 600 -38.71 -3.25 -13.76
CA ASN A 600 -40.16 -3.22 -13.99
C ASN A 600 -40.47 -3.44 -15.46
N SER A 601 -41.75 -3.66 -15.80
CA SER A 601 -42.23 -3.98 -17.16
C SER A 601 -41.86 -2.98 -18.28
N GLY A 602 -41.39 -1.78 -17.94
CA GLY A 602 -40.88 -0.77 -18.88
C GLY A 602 -39.35 -0.75 -19.08
N ALA A 603 -38.62 -1.72 -18.52
CA ALA A 603 -37.16 -1.80 -18.54
C ALA A 603 -36.60 -2.22 -19.92
N LYS A 604 -36.44 -1.26 -20.84
CA LYS A 604 -36.03 -1.57 -22.23
C LYS A 604 -34.52 -1.59 -22.48
N ASN A 605 -33.75 -0.78 -21.76
CA ASN A 605 -32.32 -0.64 -22.00
C ASN A 605 -31.53 -1.11 -20.77
N MET A 606 -30.96 -2.31 -20.87
CA MET A 606 -30.09 -2.89 -19.84
C MET A 606 -28.65 -2.83 -20.31
N VAL A 607 -27.72 -2.61 -19.36
CA VAL A 607 -26.28 -2.61 -19.63
C VAL A 607 -25.72 -3.97 -19.30
N PHE A 608 -25.19 -4.65 -20.30
CA PHE A 608 -24.30 -5.79 -20.14
C PHE A 608 -22.92 -5.29 -19.75
N ASP A 609 -22.31 -5.95 -18.77
CA ASP A 609 -20.92 -5.77 -18.36
C ASP A 609 -20.30 -7.16 -18.13
N ILE A 610 -19.20 -7.42 -18.83
CA ILE A 610 -18.52 -8.73 -18.82
C ILE A 610 -17.90 -9.09 -17.46
N LEU A 611 -17.71 -8.12 -16.56
CA LEU A 611 -17.17 -8.31 -15.22
C LEU A 611 -18.23 -8.16 -14.11
N ALA A 612 -19.50 -7.86 -14.46
CA ALA A 612 -20.60 -7.82 -13.50
C ALA A 612 -20.79 -9.12 -12.69
N PRO A 613 -20.50 -10.34 -13.20
CA PRO A 613 -20.65 -11.57 -12.41
C PRO A 613 -19.91 -11.53 -11.07
N PHE A 614 -18.75 -10.87 -10.98
CA PHE A 614 -18.00 -10.77 -9.72
C PHE A 614 -18.75 -10.03 -8.61
N TYR A 615 -19.64 -9.08 -8.97
CA TYR A 615 -20.50 -8.40 -7.99
C TYR A 615 -21.85 -9.10 -7.83
N ASN A 616 -22.49 -9.46 -8.93
CA ASN A 616 -23.84 -10.03 -8.94
C ASN A 616 -23.92 -11.37 -8.20
N LEU A 617 -22.82 -12.13 -8.17
CA LEU A 617 -22.73 -13.40 -7.43
C LEU A 617 -22.47 -13.23 -5.92
N LEU A 618 -22.18 -12.03 -5.43
CA LEU A 618 -22.07 -11.77 -3.98
C LEU A 618 -23.39 -11.95 -3.24
N ASN A 619 -24.51 -11.86 -3.97
CA ASN A 619 -25.86 -12.06 -3.47
C ASN A 619 -26.78 -12.42 -4.64
N THR A 620 -26.78 -13.70 -5.00
CA THR A 620 -27.56 -14.22 -6.14
C THR A 620 -29.06 -14.04 -5.98
N ARG A 621 -29.59 -14.13 -4.75
CA ARG A 621 -31.03 -13.93 -4.47
C ARG A 621 -31.44 -12.50 -4.80
N ALA A 622 -30.69 -11.50 -4.35
CA ALA A 622 -30.94 -10.09 -4.67
C ALA A 622 -30.74 -9.79 -6.16
N THR A 623 -29.78 -10.45 -6.82
CA THR A 623 -29.56 -10.29 -8.27
C THR A 623 -30.74 -10.82 -9.07
N TYR A 624 -31.21 -12.04 -8.79
CA TYR A 624 -32.34 -12.64 -9.48
C TYR A 624 -33.65 -11.91 -9.19
N SER A 625 -33.84 -11.41 -7.96
CA SER A 625 -35.08 -10.71 -7.59
C SER A 625 -35.35 -9.44 -8.39
N ARG A 626 -34.31 -8.88 -9.03
CA ARG A 626 -34.47 -7.77 -9.99
C ARG A 626 -35.36 -8.14 -11.17
N PHE A 627 -35.54 -9.43 -11.47
CA PHE A 627 -36.32 -9.95 -12.60
C PHE A 627 -37.59 -10.72 -12.18
N ASP A 628 -37.84 -10.93 -10.89
CA ASP A 628 -38.94 -11.80 -10.41
C ASP A 628 -40.32 -11.33 -10.91
N SER A 629 -40.52 -10.01 -11.04
CA SER A 629 -41.77 -9.45 -11.58
C SER A 629 -42.11 -9.88 -13.02
N HIS A 630 -41.15 -10.49 -13.72
CA HIS A 630 -41.32 -11.02 -15.07
C HIS A 630 -41.45 -12.54 -15.09
N PHE A 631 -40.94 -13.25 -14.08
CA PHE A 631 -40.97 -14.71 -14.04
C PHE A 631 -42.13 -15.27 -13.19
N CYS A 632 -42.69 -14.45 -12.29
CA CYS A 632 -43.80 -14.79 -11.41
C CYS A 632 -45.12 -14.17 -11.91
N PRO A 633 -45.93 -14.88 -12.71
CA PRO A 633 -47.27 -14.46 -13.11
C PRO A 633 -48.20 -14.09 -11.93
N LYS A 634 -48.02 -14.71 -10.76
CA LYS A 634 -48.80 -14.51 -9.54
C LYS A 634 -47.88 -14.21 -8.35
N ALA A 635 -48.43 -13.54 -7.34
CA ALA A 635 -47.68 -13.14 -6.14
C ALA A 635 -47.09 -14.32 -5.35
N ASP A 636 -47.73 -15.49 -5.39
CA ASP A 636 -47.29 -16.70 -4.68
C ASP A 636 -46.43 -17.65 -5.55
N ASP A 637 -46.05 -17.23 -6.77
CA ASP A 637 -45.23 -18.06 -7.64
C ASP A 637 -43.78 -18.14 -7.14
N VAL A 638 -43.15 -19.31 -7.31
CA VAL A 638 -41.75 -19.54 -6.94
C VAL A 638 -40.84 -18.55 -7.68
N THR A 639 -39.99 -17.85 -6.92
CA THR A 639 -39.00 -16.87 -7.42
C THR A 639 -38.00 -17.52 -8.38
N ILE A 640 -37.29 -16.71 -9.17
CA ILE A 640 -36.25 -17.21 -10.08
C ILE A 640 -35.15 -17.94 -9.29
N TYR A 641 -34.71 -17.38 -8.16
CA TYR A 641 -33.66 -17.97 -7.33
C TYR A 641 -34.09 -19.31 -6.75
N ASP A 642 -35.29 -19.40 -6.17
CA ASP A 642 -35.77 -20.63 -5.55
C ASP A 642 -36.01 -21.72 -6.61
N PHE A 643 -36.54 -21.34 -7.77
CA PHE A 643 -36.69 -22.25 -8.90
C PHE A 643 -35.33 -22.75 -9.38
N ALA A 644 -34.38 -21.86 -9.67
CA ALA A 644 -33.04 -22.24 -10.14
C ALA A 644 -32.29 -23.12 -9.13
N SER A 645 -32.44 -22.86 -7.83
CA SER A 645 -31.80 -23.64 -6.76
C SER A 645 -32.32 -25.08 -6.70
N GLN A 646 -33.58 -25.32 -7.07
CA GLN A 646 -34.17 -26.66 -7.13
C GLN A 646 -33.75 -27.46 -8.38
N GLN A 647 -33.23 -26.80 -9.40
CA GLN A 647 -32.90 -27.43 -10.68
C GLN A 647 -31.41 -27.72 -10.80
N GLU A 648 -31.00 -29.00 -10.77
CA GLU A 648 -29.58 -29.38 -10.85
C GLU A 648 -28.87 -28.89 -12.13
N TRP A 649 -29.63 -28.72 -13.21
CA TRP A 649 -29.14 -28.30 -14.52
C TRP A 649 -29.03 -26.78 -14.68
N SER A 650 -29.44 -25.99 -13.67
CA SER A 650 -29.39 -24.53 -13.72
C SER A 650 -27.94 -24.01 -13.73
N LEU A 651 -27.76 -22.79 -14.23
CA LEU A 651 -26.47 -22.13 -14.19
C LEU A 651 -26.05 -21.85 -12.74
N LEU A 652 -26.99 -21.46 -11.87
CA LEU A 652 -26.75 -21.26 -10.44
C LEU A 652 -26.13 -22.52 -9.78
N ASN A 653 -26.75 -23.69 -9.95
CA ASN A 653 -26.23 -24.94 -9.37
C ASN A 653 -24.89 -25.35 -10.00
N SER A 654 -24.71 -25.11 -11.31
CA SER A 654 -23.43 -25.33 -11.98
C SER A 654 -22.30 -24.47 -11.39
N ILE A 655 -22.58 -23.20 -11.08
CA ILE A 655 -21.66 -22.27 -10.40
C ILE A 655 -21.30 -22.79 -9.01
N GLN A 656 -22.31 -23.19 -8.22
CA GLN A 656 -22.12 -23.68 -6.85
C GLN A 656 -21.29 -24.97 -6.81
N ARG A 657 -21.53 -25.92 -7.72
CA ARG A 657 -20.79 -27.19 -7.81
C ARG A 657 -19.38 -27.02 -8.36
N LYS A 658 -19.15 -26.10 -9.31
CA LYS A 658 -17.83 -25.86 -9.94
C LYS A 658 -17.00 -24.82 -9.20
N ASN A 659 -17.03 -24.83 -7.88
CA ASN A 659 -16.28 -23.90 -7.04
C ASN A 659 -14.79 -24.29 -6.84
N GLY A 660 -14.38 -25.48 -7.29
CA GLY A 660 -12.99 -25.95 -7.19
C GLY A 660 -12.47 -26.13 -5.76
N ARG A 661 -13.35 -26.13 -4.75
CA ARG A 661 -13.03 -26.31 -3.34
C ARG A 661 -13.18 -27.76 -2.92
N ASN A 662 -12.38 -28.18 -1.94
CA ASN A 662 -12.54 -29.47 -1.30
C ASN A 662 -13.80 -29.44 -0.43
N VAL A 663 -14.71 -30.40 -0.62
CA VAL A 663 -15.98 -30.49 0.12
C VAL A 663 -15.72 -30.63 1.63
N ASN A 664 -14.62 -31.28 2.02
CA ASN A 664 -14.28 -31.48 3.43
C ASN A 664 -13.76 -30.22 4.13
N ASP A 665 -13.46 -29.14 3.41
CA ASP A 665 -12.92 -27.89 3.98
C ASP A 665 -14.02 -26.93 4.48
N TYR A 666 -15.29 -27.21 4.15
CA TYR A 666 -16.43 -26.33 4.33
C TYR A 666 -17.67 -27.09 4.81
N ASP A 667 -18.37 -26.54 5.81
CA ASP A 667 -19.59 -27.13 6.35
C ASP A 667 -20.84 -26.85 5.49
N ASP A 668 -20.76 -25.89 4.56
CA ASP A 668 -21.88 -25.43 3.72
C ASP A 668 -21.41 -25.20 2.26
N GLU A 669 -22.14 -25.74 1.28
CA GLU A 669 -21.81 -25.59 -0.14
C GLU A 669 -21.84 -24.13 -0.63
N LYS A 670 -22.71 -23.29 -0.04
CA LYS A 670 -22.74 -21.85 -0.31
C LYS A 670 -21.43 -21.20 0.15
N HIS A 671 -20.83 -21.67 1.24
CA HIS A 671 -19.56 -21.13 1.74
C HIS A 671 -18.43 -21.50 0.79
N ALA A 672 -18.37 -22.77 0.35
CA ALA A 672 -17.40 -23.20 -0.65
C ALA A 672 -17.51 -22.38 -1.95
N SER A 673 -18.74 -22.18 -2.46
CA SER A 673 -19.02 -21.35 -3.64
C SER A 673 -18.59 -19.90 -3.44
N LEU A 674 -18.99 -19.28 -2.32
CA LEU A 674 -18.65 -17.89 -2.02
C LEU A 674 -17.13 -17.69 -1.91
N SER A 675 -16.40 -18.67 -1.36
CA SER A 675 -14.93 -18.63 -1.25
C SER A 675 -14.22 -18.59 -2.61
N ASP A 676 -14.81 -19.20 -3.64
CA ASP A 676 -14.31 -19.18 -5.02
C ASP A 676 -14.68 -17.88 -5.76
N ILE A 677 -15.84 -17.29 -5.45
CA ILE A 677 -16.35 -16.09 -6.11
C ILE A 677 -15.70 -14.80 -5.58
N VAL A 678 -15.56 -14.66 -4.26
CA VAL A 678 -15.22 -13.39 -3.62
C VAL A 678 -13.74 -13.05 -3.75
N ILE A 679 -13.46 -11.88 -4.32
CA ILE A 679 -12.12 -11.28 -4.30
C ILE A 679 -11.94 -10.54 -2.96
N ARG A 680 -11.10 -11.12 -2.09
CA ARG A 680 -10.86 -10.63 -0.72
C ARG A 680 -9.64 -9.73 -0.58
N ASN A 681 -8.82 -9.63 -1.61
CA ASN A 681 -7.55 -8.94 -1.56
C ASN A 681 -7.35 -8.07 -2.80
N VAL A 682 -6.92 -6.83 -2.57
CA VAL A 682 -6.77 -5.84 -3.64
C VAL A 682 -5.60 -6.14 -4.56
N GLU A 683 -4.53 -6.76 -4.08
CA GLU A 683 -3.42 -7.16 -4.95
C GLU A 683 -3.85 -8.30 -5.89
N VAL A 684 -4.71 -9.21 -5.44
CA VAL A 684 -5.35 -10.22 -6.30
C VAL A 684 -6.26 -9.57 -7.35
N LEU A 685 -7.02 -8.55 -6.94
CA LEU A 685 -7.87 -7.76 -7.85
C LEU A 685 -7.03 -7.07 -8.94
N SER A 686 -5.94 -6.42 -8.55
CA SER A 686 -4.98 -5.77 -9.46
C SER A 686 -4.31 -6.77 -10.40
N ALA A 687 -3.86 -7.91 -9.89
CA ALA A 687 -3.25 -8.98 -10.71
C ALA A 687 -4.25 -9.56 -11.72
N LEU A 688 -5.51 -9.74 -11.33
CA LEU A 688 -6.56 -10.17 -12.25
C LEU A 688 -6.83 -9.12 -13.33
N MET A 689 -6.87 -7.83 -12.98
CA MET A 689 -7.00 -6.74 -13.95
C MET A 689 -5.82 -6.67 -14.92
N GLU A 690 -4.60 -6.88 -14.43
CA GLU A 690 -3.41 -6.97 -15.28
C GLU A 690 -3.50 -8.15 -16.25
N LEU A 691 -3.88 -9.34 -15.76
CA LEU A 691 -4.12 -10.52 -16.58
C LEU A 691 -5.16 -10.24 -17.67
N ILE A 692 -6.27 -9.59 -17.34
CA ILE A 692 -7.31 -9.18 -18.28
C ILE A 692 -6.72 -8.28 -19.39
N ARG A 693 -5.96 -7.25 -19.01
CA ARG A 693 -5.33 -6.32 -19.96
C ARG A 693 -4.35 -7.02 -20.90
N VAL A 694 -3.56 -7.97 -20.38
CA VAL A 694 -2.62 -8.76 -21.19
C VAL A 694 -3.37 -9.71 -22.12
N ASN A 695 -4.43 -10.36 -21.64
CA ASN A 695 -5.23 -11.31 -22.42
C ASN A 695 -5.92 -10.64 -23.60
N ARG A 696 -6.24 -9.34 -23.53
CA ARG A 696 -6.81 -8.58 -24.65
C ARG A 696 -6.05 -8.73 -25.97
N PHE A 697 -4.73 -8.84 -25.90
CA PHE A 697 -3.87 -8.91 -27.09
C PHE A 697 -3.77 -10.33 -27.68
N LYS A 698 -4.44 -11.32 -27.08
CA LYS A 698 -4.60 -12.66 -27.66
C LYS A 698 -5.61 -12.63 -28.81
N GLY A 699 -5.52 -13.62 -29.70
CA GLY A 699 -6.52 -13.80 -30.75
C GLY A 699 -7.86 -14.20 -30.15
N PHE A 700 -8.90 -13.41 -30.41
CA PHE A 700 -10.28 -13.72 -30.04
C PHE A 700 -11.14 -14.03 -31.27
N SER A 701 -12.15 -14.87 -31.07
CA SER A 701 -13.15 -15.16 -32.09
C SER A 701 -13.87 -13.89 -32.59
N PRO A 702 -14.20 -13.81 -33.90
CA PRO A 702 -15.07 -12.74 -34.40
C PRO A 702 -16.53 -12.91 -33.95
N LEU A 703 -16.92 -14.07 -33.42
CA LEU A 703 -18.27 -14.33 -32.92
C LEU A 703 -18.40 -13.89 -31.46
N ASN A 704 -19.46 -13.16 -31.10
CA ASN A 704 -19.63 -12.59 -29.76
C ASN A 704 -19.63 -13.66 -28.66
N VAL A 705 -20.47 -14.69 -28.82
CA VAL A 705 -20.60 -15.79 -27.84
C VAL A 705 -19.27 -16.51 -27.59
N LYS A 706 -18.50 -16.80 -28.65
CA LYS A 706 -17.19 -17.46 -28.55
C LYS A 706 -16.13 -16.53 -27.98
N CYS A 707 -16.13 -15.26 -28.36
CA CYS A 707 -15.20 -14.26 -27.81
C CYS A 707 -15.37 -14.13 -26.28
N ILE A 708 -16.61 -14.14 -25.79
CA ILE A 708 -16.91 -14.05 -24.36
C ILE A 708 -16.60 -15.38 -23.64
N GLU A 709 -16.80 -16.53 -24.31
CA GLU A 709 -16.39 -17.85 -23.80
C GLU A 709 -14.87 -17.95 -23.60
N GLU A 710 -14.10 -17.60 -24.63
CA GLU A 710 -12.64 -17.53 -24.61
C GLU A 710 -12.15 -16.56 -23.52
N PHE A 711 -12.84 -15.43 -23.33
CA PHE A 711 -12.54 -14.47 -22.27
C PHE A 711 -12.65 -15.11 -20.89
N TYR A 712 -13.81 -15.69 -20.56
CA TYR A 712 -14.02 -16.26 -19.23
C TYR A 712 -13.06 -17.41 -18.95
N ASP A 713 -12.73 -18.27 -19.93
CA ASP A 713 -11.73 -19.32 -19.73
C ASP A 713 -10.33 -18.73 -19.46
N SER A 714 -9.98 -17.62 -20.12
CA SER A 714 -8.66 -16.99 -20.01
C SER A 714 -8.36 -16.34 -18.64
N ILE A 715 -9.38 -15.99 -17.86
CA ILE A 715 -9.24 -15.27 -16.59
C ILE A 715 -9.54 -16.14 -15.35
N ARG A 716 -9.76 -17.45 -15.55
CA ARG A 716 -10.04 -18.41 -14.45
C ARG A 716 -8.94 -18.47 -13.41
N ASN A 717 -7.68 -18.34 -13.79
CA ASN A 717 -6.56 -18.44 -12.86
C ASN A 717 -5.86 -17.09 -12.75
N SER A 718 -5.94 -16.47 -11.58
CA SER A 718 -5.23 -15.21 -11.30
C SER A 718 -3.71 -15.36 -11.29
N ARG A 719 -3.20 -16.62 -11.24
CA ARG A 719 -1.79 -17.00 -11.02
C ARG A 719 -1.22 -16.55 -9.68
N MET A 720 -2.02 -15.91 -8.83
CA MET A 720 -1.68 -15.56 -7.45
C MET A 720 -1.80 -16.79 -6.56
N ARG A 721 -1.01 -16.86 -5.49
CA ARG A 721 -1.01 -17.97 -4.53
C ARG A 721 -1.17 -17.46 -3.11
N THR A 722 -1.95 -18.13 -2.28
CA THR A 722 -1.91 -17.88 -0.84
C THR A 722 -0.71 -18.57 -0.22
N TYR A 723 -0.34 -18.14 0.98
CA TYR A 723 0.58 -18.92 1.81
C TYR A 723 -0.08 -20.24 2.23
N PRO A 724 0.71 -21.28 2.51
CA PRO A 724 0.16 -22.56 2.97
C PRO A 724 -0.53 -22.36 4.34
N ARG A 725 -1.54 -23.15 4.69
CA ARG A 725 -2.23 -22.97 5.99
C ARG A 725 -1.43 -23.55 7.16
N SER A 726 -0.53 -24.49 6.86
CA SER A 726 0.39 -25.15 7.80
C SER A 726 1.73 -25.37 7.10
N HIS A 727 2.77 -25.76 7.85
CA HIS A 727 4.11 -25.99 7.30
C HIS A 727 4.17 -27.14 6.27
N ASP A 728 3.25 -28.11 6.34
CA ASP A 728 3.26 -29.31 5.49
C ASP A 728 2.38 -29.16 4.23
N GLU A 729 1.62 -28.07 4.11
CA GLU A 729 0.72 -27.84 2.99
C GLU A 729 1.39 -27.09 1.84
N ARG A 730 0.89 -27.31 0.61
CA ARG A 730 1.30 -26.52 -0.55
C ARG A 730 0.52 -25.19 -0.60
N PRO A 731 1.16 -24.11 -1.07
CA PRO A 731 0.46 -22.87 -1.40
C PRO A 731 -0.75 -23.11 -2.31
N TYR A 732 -1.92 -22.56 -1.96
CA TYR A 732 -3.12 -22.64 -2.79
C TYR A 732 -3.06 -21.60 -3.91
N GLU A 733 -3.26 -22.03 -5.17
CA GLU A 733 -3.36 -21.11 -6.30
C GLU A 733 -4.78 -20.57 -6.43
N ILE A 734 -4.91 -19.24 -6.42
CA ILE A 734 -6.21 -18.56 -6.47
C ILE A 734 -6.78 -18.70 -7.88
N SER A 735 -7.76 -19.60 -8.00
CA SER A 735 -8.65 -19.76 -9.14
C SER A 735 -10.04 -19.17 -8.87
N PHE A 736 -10.71 -18.77 -9.94
CA PHE A 736 -12.12 -18.42 -10.05
C PHE A 736 -12.82 -19.53 -10.85
N SER A 737 -12.97 -20.70 -10.22
CA SER A 737 -13.43 -21.91 -10.89
C SER A 737 -14.87 -21.79 -11.39
N PHE A 738 -15.69 -20.96 -10.74
CA PHE A 738 -17.08 -20.70 -11.10
C PHE A 738 -17.25 -20.20 -12.54
N LEU A 739 -16.24 -19.51 -13.09
CA LEU A 739 -16.24 -19.05 -14.49
C LEU A 739 -16.27 -20.21 -15.50
N SER A 740 -15.90 -21.42 -15.10
CA SER A 740 -16.08 -22.62 -15.93
C SER A 740 -17.54 -22.92 -16.24
N ALA A 741 -18.47 -22.54 -15.35
CA ALA A 741 -19.91 -22.67 -15.61
C ALA A 741 -20.35 -21.73 -16.75
N PHE A 742 -19.83 -20.51 -16.77
CA PHE A 742 -20.06 -19.53 -17.85
C PHE A 742 -19.47 -20.01 -19.18
N ARG A 743 -18.22 -20.48 -19.17
CA ARG A 743 -17.58 -21.06 -20.37
C ARG A 743 -18.39 -22.23 -20.94
N ASP A 744 -18.75 -23.19 -20.09
CA ASP A 744 -19.44 -24.42 -20.54
C ASP A 744 -20.83 -24.15 -21.09
N LEU A 745 -21.52 -23.14 -20.54
CA LEU A 745 -22.77 -22.63 -21.08
C LEU A 745 -22.54 -22.05 -22.48
N LEU A 746 -21.65 -21.06 -22.62
CA LEU A 746 -21.44 -20.31 -23.85
C LEU A 746 -20.94 -21.20 -24.99
N LYS A 747 -20.13 -22.22 -24.66
CA LYS A 747 -19.65 -23.21 -25.62
C LYS A 747 -20.77 -24.06 -26.26
N LYS A 748 -21.86 -24.29 -25.53
CA LYS A 748 -23.03 -25.06 -25.98
C LYS A 748 -24.19 -24.16 -26.44
N CYS A 749 -24.08 -22.85 -26.27
CA CYS A 749 -25.14 -21.90 -26.53
C CYS A 749 -25.41 -21.76 -28.04
N ASN A 750 -26.68 -21.66 -28.42
CA ASN A 750 -27.05 -21.28 -29.78
C ASN A 750 -26.68 -19.81 -30.01
N GLN A 751 -25.94 -19.54 -31.08
CA GLN A 751 -25.44 -18.21 -31.37
C GLN A 751 -26.56 -17.19 -31.64
N ASP A 752 -27.60 -17.59 -32.38
CA ASP A 752 -28.70 -16.69 -32.74
C ASP A 752 -29.50 -16.30 -31.50
N ASP A 753 -29.78 -17.26 -30.60
CA ASP A 753 -30.43 -16.98 -29.32
C ASP A 753 -29.62 -16.01 -28.45
N PHE A 754 -28.29 -16.17 -28.44
CA PHE A 754 -27.40 -15.25 -27.73
C PHE A 754 -27.41 -13.85 -28.36
N ASP A 755 -27.19 -13.76 -29.67
CA ASP A 755 -27.09 -12.50 -30.41
C ASP A 755 -28.45 -11.77 -30.49
N ASN A 756 -29.58 -12.45 -30.35
CA ASN A 756 -30.91 -11.82 -30.25
C ASN A 756 -31.07 -10.93 -29.01
N ILE A 757 -30.39 -11.29 -27.92
CA ILE A 757 -30.37 -10.51 -26.67
C ILE A 757 -29.15 -9.59 -26.64
N TYR A 758 -27.96 -10.13 -26.92
CA TYR A 758 -26.71 -9.39 -26.85
C TYR A 758 -26.61 -8.30 -27.93
N GLY A 759 -27.10 -8.60 -29.13
CA GLY A 759 -27.22 -7.67 -30.24
C GLY A 759 -28.39 -6.71 -30.02
N ARG A 760 -28.16 -5.43 -30.27
CA ARG A 760 -29.25 -4.46 -30.37
C ARG A 760 -29.62 -4.34 -31.84
N GLN A 761 -30.86 -4.64 -32.21
CA GLN A 761 -31.38 -4.16 -33.50
C GLN A 761 -31.23 -2.63 -33.49
N LEU A 762 -30.42 -2.11 -34.42
CA LEU A 762 -30.28 -0.69 -34.70
C LEU A 762 -31.56 -0.16 -35.36
N THR A 763 -32.70 -0.31 -34.71
CA THR A 763 -33.87 0.55 -34.96
C THR A 763 -33.82 1.72 -33.98
N VAL A 764 -32.71 2.45 -33.96
CA VAL A 764 -32.82 3.88 -33.71
C VAL A 764 -33.43 4.41 -34.99
N LYS A 765 -34.76 4.54 -35.06
CA LYS A 765 -35.42 5.31 -36.12
C LYS A 765 -34.63 6.59 -36.29
N ASN A 766 -33.96 6.73 -37.44
CA ASN A 766 -33.17 7.92 -37.69
C ASN A 766 -34.20 9.06 -37.82
N ILE A 767 -34.33 9.86 -36.76
CA ILE A 767 -35.33 10.94 -36.70
C ILE A 767 -35.18 11.86 -37.92
N VAL A 768 -33.95 12.01 -38.45
CA VAL A 768 -33.68 12.76 -39.68
C VAL A 768 -34.30 12.08 -40.91
N GLU A 769 -34.22 10.75 -41.00
CA GLU A 769 -34.87 9.97 -42.06
C GLU A 769 -36.40 10.05 -42.00
N ASP A 770 -36.99 10.06 -40.79
CA ASP A 770 -38.43 10.19 -40.57
C ASP A 770 -38.93 11.62 -40.86
N LEU A 771 -38.09 12.64 -40.65
CA LEU A 771 -38.41 14.03 -40.98
C LEU A 771 -38.40 14.32 -42.49
N PHE A 772 -37.72 13.47 -43.26
CA PHE A 772 -37.57 13.59 -44.70
C PHE A 772 -38.01 12.30 -45.44
N PRO A 773 -39.31 11.92 -45.44
CA PRO A 773 -39.80 10.68 -46.06
C PRO A 773 -39.76 10.66 -47.61
N SER A 774 -39.71 11.81 -48.26
CA SER A 774 -39.70 11.96 -49.71
C SER A 774 -38.26 11.89 -50.28
N PRO A 775 -38.08 11.50 -51.56
CA PRO A 775 -36.75 11.34 -52.14
C PRO A 775 -35.99 12.66 -52.35
N SER A 776 -36.68 13.81 -52.40
CA SER A 776 -36.05 15.12 -52.54
C SER A 776 -36.87 16.27 -51.94
N TYR A 777 -36.19 17.36 -51.59
CA TYR A 777 -36.77 18.54 -50.94
C TYR A 777 -36.27 19.86 -51.51
N ALA A 778 -37.11 20.89 -51.47
CA ALA A 778 -36.70 22.26 -51.74
C ALA A 778 -36.01 22.88 -50.50
N GLN A 779 -35.12 23.86 -50.71
CA GLN A 779 -34.41 24.56 -49.63
C GLN A 779 -35.36 25.04 -48.54
N SER A 780 -36.47 25.70 -48.91
CA SER A 780 -37.43 26.25 -47.95
C SER A 780 -38.04 25.18 -47.03
N THR A 781 -38.34 23.99 -47.56
CA THR A 781 -38.86 22.86 -46.78
C THR A 781 -37.82 22.29 -45.82
N ILE A 782 -36.57 22.19 -46.26
CA ILE A 782 -35.45 21.71 -45.43
C ILE A 782 -35.24 22.67 -44.25
N LEU A 783 -35.11 23.96 -44.52
CA LEU A 783 -34.87 24.97 -43.48
C LEU A 783 -36.04 25.10 -42.50
N ASN A 784 -37.28 25.02 -42.99
CA ASN A 784 -38.47 25.07 -42.13
C ASN A 784 -38.55 23.82 -41.23
N THR A 785 -38.24 22.64 -41.77
CA THR A 785 -38.21 21.38 -41.01
C THR A 785 -37.09 21.40 -39.96
N LEU A 786 -35.89 21.86 -40.31
CA LEU A 786 -34.77 22.02 -39.38
C LEU A 786 -35.09 22.98 -38.25
N SER A 787 -35.63 24.17 -38.57
CA SER A 787 -35.96 25.19 -37.56
C SER A 787 -37.09 24.78 -36.60
N LYS A 788 -37.99 23.86 -37.01
CA LYS A 788 -39.10 23.38 -36.18
C LYS A 788 -38.75 22.12 -35.39
N ALA A 789 -38.18 21.12 -36.06
CA ALA A 789 -37.98 19.77 -35.51
C ALA A 789 -36.56 19.52 -34.97
N LEU A 790 -35.54 20.23 -35.46
CA LEU A 790 -34.13 20.07 -35.07
C LEU A 790 -33.49 21.41 -34.67
N LYS A 791 -34.13 22.11 -33.72
CA LYS A 791 -33.78 23.48 -33.29
C LYS A 791 -32.32 23.64 -32.89
N ASP A 792 -31.76 22.68 -32.17
CA ASP A 792 -30.39 22.76 -31.67
C ASP A 792 -29.35 22.63 -32.79
N VAL A 793 -29.65 21.81 -33.80
CA VAL A 793 -28.81 21.68 -35.01
C VAL A 793 -28.93 22.93 -35.86
N TYR A 794 -30.15 23.44 -36.07
CA TYR A 794 -30.39 24.62 -36.88
C TYR A 794 -29.64 25.85 -36.33
N LYS A 795 -29.51 25.98 -35.01
CA LYS A 795 -28.78 27.08 -34.34
C LYS A 795 -27.26 27.03 -34.47
N LYS A 796 -26.67 25.88 -34.84
CA LYS A 796 -25.20 25.74 -34.99
C LYS A 796 -24.63 26.52 -36.18
N ARG A 797 -25.49 26.93 -37.13
CA ARG A 797 -25.10 27.72 -38.30
C ARG A 797 -26.09 28.87 -38.50
N SER A 798 -25.60 29.96 -39.06
CA SER A 798 -26.42 31.08 -39.49
C SER A 798 -27.34 30.68 -40.65
N ARG A 799 -28.42 31.44 -40.85
CA ARG A 799 -29.36 31.20 -41.96
C ARG A 799 -28.69 31.31 -43.34
N GLN A 800 -27.66 32.14 -43.48
CA GLN A 800 -26.93 32.28 -44.74
C GLN A 800 -26.06 31.04 -45.04
N GLU A 801 -25.39 30.49 -44.03
CA GLU A 801 -24.62 29.24 -44.18
C GLU A 801 -25.51 28.05 -44.53
N TRP A 802 -26.69 27.96 -43.92
CA TRP A 802 -27.67 26.94 -44.29
C TRP A 802 -28.17 27.08 -45.73
N LYS A 803 -28.34 28.31 -46.23
CA LYS A 803 -28.71 28.57 -47.62
C LYS A 803 -27.59 28.22 -48.61
N GLN A 804 -26.34 28.36 -48.20
CA GLN A 804 -25.17 27.94 -49.00
C GLN A 804 -25.07 26.42 -49.10
N LEU A 805 -25.35 25.70 -48.00
CA LEU A 805 -25.34 24.24 -47.97
C LEU A 805 -26.48 23.61 -48.80
N PHE A 806 -27.61 24.31 -48.93
CA PHE A 806 -28.75 23.85 -49.71
C PHE A 806 -29.20 24.92 -50.72
N PRO A 807 -28.51 25.12 -51.86
CA PRO A 807 -28.88 26.14 -52.86
C PRO A 807 -30.36 26.09 -53.31
N GLU A 808 -30.96 27.26 -53.57
CA GLU A 808 -32.40 27.42 -53.83
C GLU A 808 -32.82 27.00 -55.25
N ASP A 809 -31.85 26.94 -56.17
CA ASP A 809 -32.00 26.61 -57.59
C ASP A 809 -32.13 25.10 -57.88
N GLN A 810 -31.98 24.25 -56.86
CA GLN A 810 -32.10 22.80 -57.02
C GLN A 810 -32.84 22.11 -55.87
N ARG A 811 -33.38 20.93 -56.17
CA ARG A 811 -33.92 20.02 -55.15
C ARG A 811 -32.82 19.12 -54.60
N HIS A 812 -32.78 18.99 -53.29
CA HIS A 812 -31.75 18.23 -52.58
C HIS A 812 -32.24 16.82 -52.31
N LYS A 813 -31.41 15.82 -52.63
CA LYS A 813 -31.72 14.41 -52.36
C LYS A 813 -31.72 14.15 -50.86
N ARG A 814 -32.63 13.28 -50.42
CA ARG A 814 -32.78 12.85 -49.02
C ARG A 814 -31.44 12.48 -48.38
N ASP A 815 -30.65 11.65 -49.04
CA ASP A 815 -29.40 11.13 -48.49
C ASP A 815 -28.37 12.24 -48.25
N HIS A 816 -28.28 13.21 -49.17
CA HIS A 816 -27.40 14.37 -49.04
C HIS A 816 -27.83 15.30 -47.89
N ILE A 817 -29.14 15.47 -47.69
CA ILE A 817 -29.69 16.25 -46.57
C ILE A 817 -29.32 15.58 -45.24
N ILE A 818 -29.53 14.26 -45.14
CA ILE A 818 -29.21 13.48 -43.93
C ILE A 818 -27.72 13.53 -43.62
N GLU A 819 -26.87 13.39 -44.64
CA GLU A 819 -25.42 13.44 -44.50
C GLU A 819 -24.95 14.79 -43.91
N ILE A 820 -25.39 15.91 -44.48
CA ILE A 820 -25.04 17.25 -44.00
C ILE A 820 -25.52 17.48 -42.56
N ILE A 821 -26.75 17.05 -42.23
CA ILE A 821 -27.30 17.19 -40.87
C ILE A 821 -26.48 16.38 -39.86
N ASN A 822 -26.11 15.14 -40.20
CA ASN A 822 -25.33 14.27 -39.34
C ASN A 822 -23.90 14.81 -39.13
N GLN A 823 -23.27 15.37 -40.17
CA GLN A 823 -21.97 16.03 -40.06
C GLN A 823 -22.01 17.22 -39.09
N ILE A 824 -23.06 18.05 -39.17
CA ILE A 824 -23.24 19.23 -38.28
C ILE A 824 -23.69 18.81 -36.87
N GLN A 825 -24.27 17.63 -36.68
CA GLN A 825 -24.53 17.10 -35.34
C GLN A 825 -23.25 16.63 -34.65
N ARG A 826 -22.31 16.05 -35.42
CA ARG A 826 -21.03 15.51 -34.92
C ARG A 826 -20.00 16.60 -34.58
N ASN A 827 -20.05 17.75 -35.27
CA ASN A 827 -19.26 18.96 -34.98
C ASN A 827 -20.03 19.91 -34.07
#